data_AF-A0A518E192-F1
#
_entry.id   AF-A0A518E192-F1
#
_cell.length_a   1.000
_cell.length_b   1.000
_cell.length_c   1.000
_cell.angle_alpha   90.00
_cell.angle_beta   90.00
_cell.angle_gamma   90.00
#
_symmetry.space_group_name_H-M   'P 1'
#
loop_
_entity.id
_entity.type
_entity.pdbx_description
1 polymer ?
#
loop_
_entity_poly.entity_id
_entity_poly.type
_entity_poly.pdbx_seq_one_letter_code
_entity_poly.pdbx_strand_id
1 'polypeptide(L)'
;MSIRILTLAVGAGLLLAAGSLQGAAPSPTRWQKTMDQFKAADAKAMPAAEGVLFIGSSSIRLWDLEKSFPGKGYINRGFGGSYIADSTHYADDIVFPYRPTTIVMFAGGNDLAGDLPPDVVADDFRKFANKVHSKLPKTRIIFIAVKASQSRWAIRDRIQACNKEVKAFCDQDERLVFVDAFDAMLGEDGLPRAELLREDKLHLSDAGYELWTSLVKPHLPADDKQSAVEGPADLILHNGKVAVVDQAFTLAQAIAVRDGRILQVGANADVLALRGEKTEVIDLQGRLAMPGLIDSHTHPGSASMHEFDHPVPDMETVADVLDYIRQRAAAVGEGEWVQVSQIFITRLREQRYPTRAELDAAAPKNPVVFSTGPDASVNSMALELSGIDRDFRTTGSGEIERDPETGEPTGILRGNTKRYLKTTSAPGKKPTTADREERLKLLFADYNAVGITCIADRNASDTAIQNYDALRRRGELTLRIACSHALSTSESVPEIQAKLKEIAAHPLCRGDNMLRIVGVKAFQDGGMLTGSAYMTKPWGVSKIYSIVDPRYQGVLFIEKDKLLEIVRTTIDANLQFTAHSVGDGAVRNLLDVYETIAKDREIQSVRPCITHCNFMSENDVQRMADLGVVADIQPAWLYLDGKTLRDQFGEERLRWFQPLKSLFEAGAIAGGGSDHMQKIGSLRSINPYNPFLGMWISQVREPRRMEGKLHPEESLSREQAIRFYTQNNAYIVFLDEQIGSLEAGKQADLIVVDRDLLTCPVDDIKDAQVDYTFLGGKRVFARNKP
;
A
#
# COMPACT_ATOMS: atom_id res chain seq x y z
N MET A 1 -71.82 -5.53 84.84
CA MET A 1 -71.51 -6.86 84.26
C MET A 1 -72.13 -6.92 82.86
N SER A 2 -71.52 -6.27 81.87
CA SER A 2 -72.14 -6.04 80.56
C SER A 2 -71.02 -5.71 79.57
N ILE A 3 -70.80 -6.43 78.47
CA ILE A 3 -71.64 -6.70 77.28
C ILE A 3 -71.70 -5.48 76.33
N ARG A 4 -71.37 -5.77 75.05
CA ARG A 4 -71.72 -5.13 73.75
C ARG A 4 -70.80 -4.00 73.22
N ILE A 5 -70.16 -4.25 72.08
CA ILE A 5 -70.51 -3.86 70.68
C ILE A 5 -70.23 -2.38 70.39
N LEU A 6 -69.33 -2.10 69.44
CA LEU A 6 -69.59 -1.12 68.37
C LEU A 6 -68.66 -1.32 67.16
N THR A 7 -69.19 -0.91 66.02
CA THR A 7 -68.77 -1.15 64.63
C THR A 7 -68.08 0.09 64.04
N LEU A 8 -67.39 -0.10 62.90
CA LEU A 8 -67.12 0.86 61.80
C LEU A 8 -65.95 1.86 61.92
N ALA A 9 -64.94 1.68 61.04
CA ALA A 9 -64.67 2.52 59.84
C ALA A 9 -63.19 2.93 59.59
N VAL A 10 -62.69 2.49 58.42
CA VAL A 10 -61.86 3.20 57.43
C VAL A 10 -60.37 3.48 57.71
N GLY A 11 -59.53 2.73 56.97
CA GLY A 11 -58.65 3.29 55.94
C GLY A 11 -57.20 3.64 56.32
N ALA A 12 -56.26 2.80 55.87
CA ALA A 12 -54.97 3.24 55.31
C ALA A 12 -54.29 2.05 54.63
N GLY A 13 -53.94 2.23 53.35
CA GLY A 13 -53.32 1.20 52.53
C GLY A 13 -51.88 0.88 52.92
N LEU A 14 -51.48 -0.34 52.58
CA LEU A 14 -50.09 -0.74 52.43
C LEU A 14 -49.99 -1.57 51.14
N LEU A 15 -49.48 -0.93 50.09
CA LEU A 15 -48.98 -1.62 48.91
C LEU A 15 -47.80 -2.51 49.33
N LEU A 16 -47.96 -3.83 49.19
CA LEU A 16 -46.85 -4.77 49.18
C LEU A 16 -46.22 -4.73 47.79
N ALA A 17 -45.07 -4.05 47.69
CA ALA A 17 -44.18 -4.17 46.54
C ALA A 17 -43.50 -5.55 46.59
N ALA A 18 -43.97 -6.49 45.77
CA ALA A 18 -43.21 -7.68 45.42
C ALA A 18 -42.14 -7.27 44.40
N GLY A 19 -40.95 -6.91 44.88
CA GLY A 19 -39.78 -6.78 44.02
C GLY A 19 -39.33 -8.17 43.59
N SER A 20 -39.46 -8.48 42.29
CA SER A 20 -38.76 -9.60 41.68
C SER A 20 -37.27 -9.31 41.72
N LEU A 21 -36.52 -10.11 42.49
CA LEU A 21 -35.06 -10.17 42.40
C LEU A 21 -34.69 -10.65 40.98
N GLN A 22 -34.32 -9.73 40.09
CA GLN A 22 -33.71 -10.06 38.80
C GLN A 22 -32.32 -10.67 39.06
N GLY A 23 -32.03 -11.81 38.43
CA GLY A 23 -30.74 -12.49 38.56
C GLY A 23 -29.60 -11.62 38.01
N ALA A 24 -28.56 -11.36 38.80
CA ALA A 24 -27.36 -10.69 38.33
C ALA A 24 -26.42 -11.70 37.65
N ALA A 25 -25.73 -11.27 36.58
CA ALA A 25 -24.70 -12.09 35.96
C ALA A 25 -23.58 -12.43 36.99
N PRO A 26 -23.13 -13.69 37.09
CA PRO A 26 -22.02 -14.05 37.96
C PRO A 26 -20.73 -13.34 37.57
N SER A 27 -19.81 -13.17 38.53
CA SER A 27 -18.51 -12.52 38.26
C SER A 27 -17.73 -13.27 37.16
N PRO A 28 -17.21 -12.58 36.13
CA PRO A 28 -16.39 -13.19 35.08
C PRO A 28 -15.11 -13.88 35.61
N THR A 29 -14.58 -13.43 36.75
CA THR A 29 -13.35 -13.93 37.37
C THR A 29 -13.35 -15.44 37.64
N ARG A 30 -14.53 -16.09 37.67
CA ARG A 30 -14.65 -17.56 37.72
C ARG A 30 -13.96 -18.28 36.55
N TRP A 31 -13.71 -17.58 35.44
CA TRP A 31 -13.05 -18.13 34.25
C TRP A 31 -11.55 -17.84 34.18
N GLN A 32 -10.97 -17.15 35.16
CA GLN A 32 -9.56 -16.76 35.12
C GLN A 32 -8.62 -17.95 34.86
N LYS A 33 -8.85 -19.08 35.53
CA LYS A 33 -8.08 -20.31 35.33
C LYS A 33 -8.12 -20.82 33.88
N THR A 34 -9.24 -20.64 33.18
CA THR A 34 -9.37 -21.03 31.77
C THR A 34 -8.61 -20.06 30.86
N MET A 35 -8.65 -18.77 31.17
CA MET A 35 -7.87 -17.76 30.43
C MET A 35 -6.36 -17.99 30.60
N ASP A 36 -5.92 -18.33 31.81
CA ASP A 36 -4.53 -18.68 32.08
C ASP A 36 -4.10 -19.94 31.29
N GLN A 37 -5.00 -20.91 31.10
CA GLN A 37 -4.75 -22.09 30.27
C GLN A 37 -4.63 -21.74 28.79
N PHE A 38 -5.48 -20.85 28.26
CA PHE A 38 -5.34 -20.36 26.88
C PHE A 38 -4.03 -19.62 26.67
N LYS A 39 -3.67 -18.70 27.58
CA LYS A 39 -2.39 -17.97 27.54
C LYS A 39 -1.20 -18.91 27.59
N ALA A 40 -1.24 -19.94 28.45
CA ALA A 40 -0.18 -20.93 28.53
C ALA A 40 -0.06 -21.82 27.28
N ALA A 41 -1.19 -22.11 26.61
CA ALA A 41 -1.18 -22.83 25.34
C ALA A 41 -0.60 -21.96 24.21
N ASP A 42 -1.02 -20.69 24.13
CA ASP A 42 -0.54 -19.73 23.14
C ASP A 42 0.96 -19.44 23.31
N ALA A 43 1.45 -19.37 24.56
CA ALA A 43 2.86 -19.21 24.84
C ALA A 43 3.72 -20.41 24.36
N LYS A 44 3.13 -21.60 24.22
CA LYS A 44 3.81 -22.78 23.65
C LYS A 44 3.76 -22.78 22.13
N ALA A 45 2.62 -22.42 21.56
CA ALA A 45 2.40 -22.34 20.12
C ALA A 45 1.24 -21.39 19.83
N MET A 46 1.57 -20.17 19.38
CA MET A 46 0.56 -19.18 19.02
C MET A 46 -0.17 -19.62 17.75
N PRO A 47 -1.51 -19.69 17.74
CA PRO A 47 -2.26 -19.94 16.52
C PRO A 47 -2.00 -18.87 15.46
N ALA A 48 -2.11 -19.24 14.18
CA ALA A 48 -1.96 -18.29 13.08
C ALA A 48 -2.95 -17.11 13.24
N ALA A 49 -2.44 -15.89 13.10
CA ALA A 49 -3.26 -14.69 13.13
C ALA A 49 -4.18 -14.62 11.89
N GLU A 50 -5.24 -13.81 11.96
CA GLU A 50 -6.11 -13.44 10.82
C GLU A 50 -7.03 -14.56 10.27
N GLY A 51 -7.19 -15.66 11.02
CA GLY A 51 -8.11 -16.77 10.71
C GLY A 51 -9.54 -16.65 11.28
N VAL A 52 -10.28 -17.76 11.23
CA VAL A 52 -11.62 -17.89 11.84
C VAL A 52 -11.47 -18.35 13.31
N LEU A 53 -12.09 -17.59 14.21
CA LEU A 53 -12.09 -17.83 15.65
C LEU A 53 -13.49 -18.22 16.15
N PHE A 54 -13.59 -19.35 16.84
CA PHE A 54 -14.81 -19.81 17.49
C PHE A 54 -14.76 -19.48 18.99
N ILE A 55 -15.76 -18.75 19.49
CA ILE A 55 -15.85 -18.32 20.90
C ILE A 55 -17.22 -18.59 21.51
N GLY A 56 -17.28 -18.54 22.84
CA GLY A 56 -18.52 -18.59 23.60
C GLY A 56 -18.59 -19.78 24.54
N SER A 57 -19.76 -20.41 24.62
CA SER A 57 -20.11 -21.34 25.69
C SER A 57 -19.64 -22.79 25.45
N SER A 58 -20.10 -23.73 26.28
CA SER A 58 -19.69 -25.14 26.24
C SER A 58 -19.93 -25.83 24.90
N SER A 59 -20.92 -25.41 24.11
CA SER A 59 -21.14 -26.00 22.77
C SER A 59 -20.05 -25.60 21.77
N ILE A 60 -19.39 -24.45 21.96
CA ILE A 60 -18.21 -24.11 21.17
C ILE A 60 -17.01 -24.88 21.70
N ARG A 61 -16.80 -24.89 23.03
CA ARG A 61 -15.70 -25.62 23.68
C ARG A 61 -15.66 -27.11 23.29
N LEU A 62 -16.82 -27.72 23.14
CA LEU A 62 -16.97 -29.15 22.82
C LEU A 62 -17.03 -29.44 21.31
N TRP A 63 -16.94 -28.41 20.46
CA TRP A 63 -16.95 -28.58 19.02
C TRP A 63 -15.56 -28.98 18.53
N ASP A 64 -15.46 -30.21 18.01
CA ASP A 64 -14.26 -30.67 17.31
C ASP A 64 -14.18 -29.98 15.94
N LEU A 65 -13.41 -28.90 15.89
CA LEU A 65 -13.26 -28.09 14.68
C LEU A 65 -12.42 -28.80 13.61
N GLU A 66 -11.50 -29.70 13.97
CA GLU A 66 -10.73 -30.45 12.98
C GLU A 66 -11.60 -31.52 12.32
N LYS A 67 -12.47 -32.19 13.08
CA LYS A 67 -13.48 -33.10 12.52
C LYS A 67 -14.48 -32.37 11.61
N SER A 68 -14.90 -31.16 12.01
CA SER A 68 -15.96 -30.41 11.31
C SER A 68 -15.44 -29.59 10.12
N PHE A 69 -14.19 -29.14 10.21
CA PHE A 69 -13.51 -28.27 9.25
C PHE A 69 -12.05 -28.76 9.04
N PRO A 70 -11.86 -29.94 8.43
CA PRO A 70 -10.55 -30.56 8.32
C PRO A 70 -9.55 -29.66 7.58
N GLY A 71 -8.34 -29.54 8.14
CA GLY A 71 -7.25 -28.76 7.57
C GLY A 71 -7.42 -27.25 7.58
N LYS A 72 -8.46 -26.70 8.26
CA LYS A 72 -8.69 -25.25 8.30
C LYS A 72 -7.91 -24.52 9.39
N GLY A 73 -7.43 -25.23 10.41
CA GLY A 73 -6.68 -24.62 11.52
C GLY A 73 -7.48 -23.57 12.29
N TYR A 74 -8.82 -23.68 12.31
CA TYR A 74 -9.68 -22.76 13.04
C TYR A 74 -9.44 -22.80 14.54
N ILE A 75 -9.54 -21.64 15.18
CA ILE A 75 -9.15 -21.47 16.58
C ILE A 75 -10.39 -21.67 17.45
N ASN A 76 -10.32 -22.58 18.44
CA ASN A 76 -11.38 -22.75 19.43
C ASN A 76 -11.00 -22.07 20.76
N ARG A 77 -11.76 -21.06 21.17
CA ARG A 77 -11.68 -20.38 22.47
C ARG A 77 -13.01 -20.38 23.21
N GLY A 78 -13.81 -21.43 23.00
CA GLY A 78 -15.01 -21.67 23.81
C GLY A 78 -14.64 -22.11 25.23
N PHE A 79 -15.40 -21.64 26.21
CA PHE A 79 -15.25 -22.02 27.61
C PHE A 79 -16.62 -22.31 28.24
N GLY A 80 -16.69 -23.35 29.08
CA GLY A 80 -17.98 -23.93 29.50
C GLY A 80 -18.81 -22.96 30.32
N GLY A 81 -20.15 -23.04 30.30
CA GLY A 81 -21.01 -22.26 31.20
C GLY A 81 -20.94 -20.73 31.11
N SER A 82 -20.22 -20.19 30.12
CA SER A 82 -20.01 -18.75 29.98
C SER A 82 -21.28 -18.01 29.56
N TYR A 83 -21.33 -16.75 29.98
CA TYR A 83 -22.30 -15.75 29.56
C TYR A 83 -21.71 -14.90 28.42
N ILE A 84 -22.53 -14.18 27.67
CA ILE A 84 -22.04 -13.27 26.62
C ILE A 84 -21.10 -12.21 27.23
N ALA A 85 -21.48 -11.66 28.38
CA ALA A 85 -20.68 -10.70 29.13
C ALA A 85 -19.28 -11.23 29.53
N ASP A 86 -19.14 -12.55 29.78
CA ASP A 86 -17.84 -13.16 30.06
C ASP A 86 -16.93 -13.07 28.83
N SER A 87 -17.47 -13.31 27.63
CA SER A 87 -16.73 -13.19 26.36
C SER A 87 -16.32 -11.74 26.08
N THR A 88 -17.19 -10.78 26.41
CA THR A 88 -16.88 -9.34 26.30
C THR A 88 -15.77 -8.92 27.28
N HIS A 89 -15.84 -9.39 28.53
CA HIS A 89 -14.84 -9.11 29.54
C HIS A 89 -13.46 -9.60 29.10
N TYR A 90 -13.37 -10.86 28.66
CA TYR A 90 -12.12 -11.50 28.25
C TYR A 90 -11.73 -11.30 26.78
N ALA A 91 -12.39 -10.42 26.02
CA ALA A 91 -12.05 -10.21 24.60
C ALA A 91 -10.57 -9.87 24.37
N ASP A 92 -9.91 -9.20 25.32
CA ASP A 92 -8.47 -8.91 25.29
C ASP A 92 -7.58 -10.14 25.43
N ASP A 93 -8.11 -11.23 25.98
CA ASP A 93 -7.41 -12.51 26.13
C ASP A 93 -7.79 -13.51 25.04
N ILE A 94 -9.04 -13.51 24.57
CA ILE A 94 -9.58 -14.58 23.71
C ILE A 94 -9.97 -14.14 22.29
N VAL A 95 -9.91 -12.85 21.97
CA VAL A 95 -10.22 -12.33 20.62
C VAL A 95 -9.02 -11.60 20.04
N PHE A 96 -8.60 -10.51 20.67
CA PHE A 96 -7.63 -9.58 20.08
C PHE A 96 -6.23 -10.17 19.83
N PRO A 97 -5.71 -11.11 20.65
CA PRO A 97 -4.42 -11.73 20.36
C PRO A 97 -4.37 -12.43 18.99
N TYR A 98 -5.51 -12.90 18.47
CA TYR A 98 -5.57 -13.66 17.21
C TYR A 98 -5.91 -12.80 15.99
N ARG A 99 -6.30 -11.53 16.19
CA ARG A 99 -6.76 -10.60 15.13
C ARG A 99 -7.69 -11.24 14.09
N PRO A 100 -8.77 -11.95 14.50
CA PRO A 100 -9.54 -12.79 13.58
C PRO A 100 -10.25 -11.96 12.51
N THR A 101 -10.28 -12.47 11.27
CA THR A 101 -11.09 -11.90 10.18
C THR A 101 -12.56 -12.25 10.34
N THR A 102 -12.86 -13.40 10.96
CA THR A 102 -14.23 -13.84 11.28
C THR A 102 -14.29 -14.47 12.68
N ILE A 103 -15.31 -14.11 13.45
CA ILE A 103 -15.65 -14.70 14.74
C ILE A 103 -16.95 -15.49 14.60
N VAL A 104 -16.95 -16.75 15.01
CA VAL A 104 -18.17 -17.56 15.20
C VAL A 104 -18.47 -17.62 16.68
N MET A 105 -19.62 -17.07 17.09
CA MET A 105 -20.02 -16.97 18.49
C MET A 105 -21.27 -17.77 18.78
N PHE A 106 -21.25 -18.53 19.88
CA PHE A 106 -22.45 -19.10 20.48
C PHE A 106 -22.46 -18.96 22.01
N ALA A 107 -23.35 -18.12 22.52
CA ALA A 107 -23.64 -17.92 23.95
C ALA A 107 -25.06 -17.34 24.11
N GLY A 108 -25.54 -17.10 25.33
CA GLY A 108 -26.90 -16.60 25.61
C GLY A 108 -27.83 -17.64 26.24
N GLY A 109 -27.61 -18.93 25.97
CA GLY A 109 -28.44 -19.99 26.56
C GLY A 109 -28.23 -20.16 28.08
N ASN A 110 -26.99 -19.96 28.57
CA ASN A 110 -26.71 -20.01 30.01
C ASN A 110 -27.27 -18.79 30.72
N ASP A 111 -27.17 -17.64 30.06
CA ASP A 111 -27.64 -16.32 30.48
C ASP A 111 -29.15 -16.37 30.76
N LEU A 112 -29.93 -16.87 29.79
CA LEU A 112 -31.37 -17.04 29.93
C LEU A 112 -31.75 -18.08 30.99
N ALA A 113 -31.01 -19.19 31.08
CA ALA A 113 -31.24 -20.20 32.11
C ALA A 113 -30.86 -19.72 33.53
N GLY A 114 -30.00 -18.71 33.64
CA GLY A 114 -29.71 -18.00 34.88
C GLY A 114 -30.58 -16.77 35.10
N ASP A 115 -31.77 -16.75 34.50
CA ASP A 115 -32.82 -15.74 34.68
C ASP A 115 -32.50 -14.31 34.21
N LEU A 116 -31.52 -14.14 33.30
CA LEU A 116 -31.35 -12.86 32.62
C LEU A 116 -32.48 -12.59 31.61
N PRO A 117 -33.04 -11.37 31.55
CA PRO A 117 -34.03 -10.98 30.56
C PRO A 117 -33.49 -11.08 29.10
N PRO A 118 -34.31 -11.47 28.11
CA PRO A 118 -33.88 -11.59 26.71
C PRO A 118 -33.24 -10.34 26.10
N ASP A 119 -33.76 -9.16 26.45
CA ASP A 119 -33.25 -7.86 26.01
C ASP A 119 -31.86 -7.56 26.57
N VAL A 120 -31.59 -7.96 27.82
CA VAL A 120 -30.26 -7.84 28.45
C VAL A 120 -29.25 -8.74 27.75
N VAL A 121 -29.62 -9.98 27.44
CA VAL A 121 -28.73 -10.92 26.73
C VAL A 121 -28.43 -10.42 25.31
N ALA A 122 -29.43 -9.88 24.61
CA ALA A 122 -29.23 -9.27 23.30
C ALA A 122 -28.34 -8.01 23.38
N ASP A 123 -28.51 -7.17 24.41
CA ASP A 123 -27.66 -6.01 24.66
C ASP A 123 -26.21 -6.40 24.97
N ASP A 124 -25.98 -7.49 25.70
CA ASP A 124 -24.62 -7.99 25.92
C ASP A 124 -23.94 -8.44 24.62
N PHE A 125 -24.69 -8.98 23.65
CA PHE A 125 -24.16 -9.25 22.32
C PHE A 125 -23.81 -7.96 21.57
N ARG A 126 -24.67 -6.92 21.65
CA ARG A 126 -24.36 -5.60 21.09
C ARG A 126 -23.07 -5.04 21.66
N LYS A 127 -22.88 -5.12 22.98
CA LYS A 127 -21.64 -4.70 23.65
C LYS A 127 -20.43 -5.50 23.17
N PHE A 128 -20.57 -6.82 23.02
CA PHE A 128 -19.53 -7.67 22.48
C PHE A 128 -19.12 -7.22 21.07
N ALA A 129 -20.09 -7.11 20.15
CA ALA A 129 -19.85 -6.71 18.77
C ALA A 129 -19.21 -5.33 18.69
N ASN A 130 -19.71 -4.35 19.44
CA ASN A 130 -19.14 -3.00 19.50
C ASN A 130 -17.70 -3.00 20.06
N LYS A 131 -17.41 -3.82 21.09
CA LYS A 131 -16.05 -3.95 21.63
C LYS A 131 -15.11 -4.58 20.61
N VAL A 132 -15.56 -5.58 19.84
CA VAL A 132 -14.76 -6.17 18.77
C VAL A 132 -14.51 -5.15 17.66
N HIS A 133 -15.56 -4.52 17.14
CA HIS A 133 -15.44 -3.58 16.01
C HIS A 133 -14.71 -2.28 16.35
N SER A 134 -14.58 -1.92 17.63
CA SER A 134 -13.75 -0.76 18.04
C SER A 134 -12.25 -1.01 17.88
N LYS A 135 -11.80 -2.26 17.93
CA LYS A 135 -10.39 -2.65 17.73
C LYS A 135 -10.13 -3.38 16.41
N LEU A 136 -11.14 -4.08 15.89
CA LEU A 136 -11.09 -4.86 14.66
C LEU A 136 -12.27 -4.47 13.75
N PRO A 137 -12.21 -3.30 13.09
CA PRO A 137 -13.36 -2.70 12.41
C PRO A 137 -13.86 -3.48 11.18
N LYS A 138 -13.10 -4.44 10.67
CA LYS A 138 -13.49 -5.26 9.51
C LYS A 138 -13.92 -6.69 9.88
N THR A 139 -13.79 -7.08 11.14
CA THR A 139 -14.07 -8.46 11.57
C THR A 139 -15.56 -8.78 11.40
N ARG A 140 -15.84 -9.87 10.68
CA ARG A 140 -17.20 -10.41 10.58
C ARG A 140 -17.54 -11.19 11.85
N ILE A 141 -18.76 -11.07 12.36
CA ILE A 141 -19.23 -11.80 13.55
C ILE A 141 -20.46 -12.60 13.16
N ILE A 142 -20.33 -13.92 13.19
CA ILE A 142 -21.39 -14.89 12.96
C ILE A 142 -21.94 -15.31 14.32
N PHE A 143 -23.13 -14.86 14.66
CA PHE A 143 -23.83 -15.28 15.86
C PHE A 143 -24.73 -16.47 15.55
N ILE A 144 -24.45 -17.62 16.17
CA ILE A 144 -25.32 -18.79 16.12
C ILE A 144 -26.45 -18.57 17.12
N ALA A 145 -27.69 -18.62 16.64
CA ALA A 145 -28.89 -18.48 17.46
C ALA A 145 -28.81 -19.34 18.74
N VAL A 146 -29.33 -18.82 19.85
CA VAL A 146 -29.52 -19.62 21.05
C VAL A 146 -30.42 -20.81 20.67
N LYS A 147 -29.86 -22.00 20.74
CA LYS A 147 -30.41 -23.21 20.13
C LYS A 147 -31.57 -23.81 20.90
N ALA A 148 -32.41 -24.57 20.20
CA ALA A 148 -33.40 -25.42 20.83
C ALA A 148 -32.73 -26.59 21.57
N SER A 149 -33.18 -26.89 22.79
CA SER A 149 -32.80 -28.11 23.51
C SER A 149 -33.90 -28.57 24.45
N GLN A 150 -34.04 -29.88 24.62
CA GLN A 150 -35.09 -30.44 25.48
C GLN A 150 -34.92 -30.01 26.93
N SER A 151 -33.68 -29.90 27.43
CA SER A 151 -33.38 -29.42 28.79
C SER A 151 -33.74 -27.96 29.05
N ARG A 152 -33.88 -27.14 28.00
CA ARG A 152 -34.21 -25.70 28.09
C ARG A 152 -35.53 -25.35 27.41
N TRP A 153 -36.34 -26.35 27.08
CA TRP A 153 -37.58 -26.12 26.32
C TRP A 153 -38.62 -25.30 27.08
N ALA A 154 -38.59 -25.35 28.42
CA ALA A 154 -39.45 -24.54 29.27
C ALA A 154 -39.23 -23.02 29.11
N ILE A 155 -38.03 -22.60 28.66
CA ILE A 155 -37.70 -21.18 28.43
C ILE A 155 -37.66 -20.81 26.94
N ARG A 156 -38.23 -21.62 26.05
CA ARG A 156 -38.18 -21.41 24.59
C ARG A 156 -38.69 -20.03 24.15
N ASP A 157 -39.73 -19.51 24.80
CA ASP A 157 -40.30 -18.20 24.44
C ASP A 157 -39.30 -17.07 24.72
N ARG A 158 -38.51 -17.20 25.80
CA ARG A 158 -37.41 -16.27 26.14
C ARG A 158 -36.25 -16.41 25.16
N ILE A 159 -35.94 -17.63 24.73
CA ILE A 159 -34.92 -17.90 23.71
C ILE A 159 -35.31 -17.25 22.38
N GLN A 160 -36.54 -17.46 21.91
CA GLN A 160 -37.05 -16.87 20.68
C GLN A 160 -37.07 -15.34 20.75
N ALA A 161 -37.48 -14.76 21.88
CA ALA A 161 -37.40 -13.32 22.09
C ALA A 161 -35.97 -12.78 21.98
N CYS A 162 -35.00 -13.44 22.61
CA CYS A 162 -33.57 -13.06 22.53
C CYS A 162 -33.04 -13.17 21.10
N ASN A 163 -33.30 -14.29 20.44
CA ASN A 163 -32.86 -14.53 19.06
C ASN A 163 -33.43 -13.49 18.09
N LYS A 164 -34.70 -13.10 18.27
CA LYS A 164 -35.33 -12.04 17.47
C LYS A 164 -34.61 -10.70 17.62
N GLU A 165 -34.28 -10.30 18.84
CA GLU A 165 -33.55 -9.05 19.11
C GLU A 165 -32.12 -9.08 18.56
N VAL A 166 -31.40 -10.20 18.71
CA VAL A 166 -30.05 -10.36 18.17
C VAL A 166 -30.08 -10.33 16.64
N LYS A 167 -31.04 -11.03 16.01
CA LYS A 167 -31.20 -11.00 14.55
C LYS A 167 -31.47 -9.57 14.06
N ALA A 168 -32.38 -8.84 14.72
CA ALA A 168 -32.70 -7.46 14.34
C ALA A 168 -31.50 -6.52 14.46
N PHE A 169 -30.55 -6.80 15.36
CA PHE A 169 -29.28 -6.07 15.43
C PHE A 169 -28.31 -6.50 14.33
N CYS A 170 -28.18 -7.80 14.05
CA CYS A 170 -27.34 -8.27 12.94
C CYS A 170 -27.79 -7.70 11.58
N ASP A 171 -29.11 -7.59 11.36
CA ASP A 171 -29.67 -7.05 10.11
C ASP A 171 -29.31 -5.56 9.87
N GLN A 172 -28.73 -4.85 10.84
CA GLN A 172 -28.32 -3.44 10.73
C GLN A 172 -26.88 -3.25 10.23
N ASP A 173 -26.07 -4.31 10.18
CA ASP A 173 -24.65 -4.24 9.87
C ASP A 173 -24.21 -5.46 9.05
N GLU A 174 -23.71 -5.25 7.84
CA GLU A 174 -23.29 -6.31 6.92
C GLU A 174 -22.16 -7.20 7.47
N ARG A 175 -21.43 -6.73 8.48
CA ARG A 175 -20.38 -7.50 9.16
C ARG A 175 -20.96 -8.52 10.15
N LEU A 176 -22.23 -8.37 10.55
CA LEU A 176 -22.91 -9.23 11.51
C LEU A 176 -23.82 -10.21 10.78
N VAL A 177 -23.69 -11.49 11.11
CA VAL A 177 -24.49 -12.57 10.50
C VAL A 177 -25.22 -13.31 11.60
N PHE A 178 -26.52 -13.49 11.45
CA PHE A 178 -27.32 -14.34 12.33
C PHE A 178 -27.57 -15.69 11.65
N VAL A 179 -27.18 -16.78 12.31
CA VAL A 179 -27.41 -18.16 11.83
C VAL A 179 -28.51 -18.80 12.66
N ASP A 180 -29.64 -19.11 12.01
CA ASP A 180 -30.79 -19.70 12.70
C ASP A 180 -30.59 -21.20 12.95
N ALA A 181 -29.97 -21.49 14.10
CA ALA A 181 -29.85 -22.84 14.63
C ALA A 181 -31.04 -23.26 15.49
N PHE A 182 -31.97 -22.37 15.84
CA PHE A 182 -33.10 -22.73 16.71
C PHE A 182 -34.13 -23.53 15.93
N ASP A 183 -34.65 -22.95 14.84
CA ASP A 183 -35.68 -23.59 14.02
C ASP A 183 -35.14 -24.83 13.32
N ALA A 184 -33.88 -24.76 12.87
CA ALA A 184 -33.19 -25.90 12.27
C ALA A 184 -33.08 -27.11 13.22
N MET A 185 -33.19 -26.94 14.53
CA MET A 185 -33.10 -28.03 15.51
C MET A 185 -34.46 -28.61 15.93
N LEU A 186 -35.57 -28.12 15.35
CA LEU A 186 -36.91 -28.65 15.61
C LEU A 186 -37.27 -29.78 14.65
N GLY A 187 -38.08 -30.73 15.11
CA GLY A 187 -38.71 -31.75 14.27
C GLY A 187 -40.00 -31.23 13.66
N GLU A 188 -40.66 -32.07 12.84
CA GLU A 188 -41.99 -31.76 12.28
C GLU A 188 -43.06 -31.58 13.37
N ASP A 189 -42.83 -32.14 14.56
CA ASP A 189 -43.67 -31.98 15.74
C ASP A 189 -43.44 -30.64 16.49
N GLY A 190 -42.51 -29.82 16.01
CA GLY A 190 -42.12 -28.56 16.64
C GLY A 190 -41.32 -28.71 17.93
N LEU A 191 -40.88 -29.94 18.28
CA LEU A 191 -40.05 -30.21 19.45
C LEU A 191 -38.57 -30.33 19.08
N PRO A 192 -37.62 -30.09 20.03
CA PRO A 192 -36.21 -30.28 19.76
C PRO A 192 -35.90 -31.75 19.43
N ARG A 193 -35.25 -31.95 18.28
CA ARG A 193 -34.82 -33.26 17.77
C ARG A 193 -33.86 -33.94 18.76
N ALA A 194 -34.25 -35.11 19.25
CA ALA A 194 -33.54 -35.83 20.30
C ALA A 194 -32.15 -36.30 19.84
N GLU A 195 -32.05 -36.73 18.58
CA GLU A 195 -30.83 -37.26 17.97
C GLU A 195 -29.72 -36.21 17.82
N LEU A 196 -30.06 -34.91 17.84
CA LEU A 196 -29.10 -33.80 17.78
C LEU A 196 -28.47 -33.48 19.14
N LEU A 197 -28.96 -34.09 20.22
CA LEU A 197 -28.56 -33.79 21.59
C LEU A 197 -27.93 -35.03 22.23
N ARG A 198 -27.01 -34.80 23.18
CA ARG A 198 -26.48 -35.85 24.05
C ARG A 198 -27.52 -36.29 25.07
N GLU A 199 -27.18 -37.30 25.86
CA GLU A 199 -28.02 -37.81 26.96
C GLU A 199 -28.44 -36.73 27.97
N ASP A 200 -27.61 -35.70 28.16
CA ASP A 200 -27.91 -34.56 29.03
C ASP A 200 -28.99 -33.61 28.46
N LYS A 201 -29.48 -33.90 27.24
CA LYS A 201 -30.53 -33.15 26.55
C LYS A 201 -30.18 -31.67 26.35
N LEU A 202 -28.92 -31.30 26.47
CA LEU A 202 -28.41 -29.94 26.42
C LEU A 202 -27.29 -29.80 25.40
N HIS A 203 -26.23 -30.60 25.45
CA HIS A 203 -25.11 -30.47 24.53
C HIS A 203 -25.37 -31.21 23.23
N LEU A 204 -24.70 -30.80 22.15
CA LEU A 204 -24.88 -31.39 20.83
C LEU A 204 -24.25 -32.78 20.74
N SER A 205 -24.96 -33.72 20.12
CA SER A 205 -24.39 -34.98 19.63
C SER A 205 -23.52 -34.72 18.39
N ASP A 206 -22.90 -35.76 17.83
CA ASP A 206 -22.20 -35.66 16.55
C ASP A 206 -23.13 -35.15 15.44
N ALA A 207 -24.35 -35.70 15.33
CA ALA A 207 -25.36 -35.24 14.37
C ALA A 207 -25.76 -33.77 14.60
N GLY A 208 -25.76 -33.32 15.86
CA GLY A 208 -25.98 -31.92 16.22
C GLY A 208 -24.87 -30.99 15.69
N TYR A 209 -23.61 -31.40 15.82
CA TYR A 209 -22.49 -30.64 15.27
C TYR A 209 -22.41 -30.71 13.75
N GLU A 210 -22.81 -31.80 13.11
CA GLU A 210 -22.94 -31.88 11.65
C GLU A 210 -23.97 -30.88 11.13
N LEU A 211 -25.14 -30.79 11.78
CA LEU A 211 -26.14 -29.77 11.46
C LEU A 211 -25.56 -28.36 11.62
N TRP A 212 -24.98 -28.06 12.78
CA TRP A 212 -24.38 -26.74 13.02
C TRP A 212 -23.28 -26.39 12.01
N THR A 213 -22.47 -27.37 11.64
CA THR A 213 -21.44 -27.22 10.61
C THR A 213 -22.09 -26.84 9.27
N SER A 214 -23.17 -27.53 8.87
CA SER A 214 -23.88 -27.22 7.63
C SER A 214 -24.50 -25.82 7.61
N LEU A 215 -24.92 -25.31 8.76
CA LEU A 215 -25.52 -23.97 8.89
C LEU A 215 -24.46 -22.87 8.93
N VAL A 216 -23.32 -23.10 9.59
CA VAL A 216 -22.27 -22.07 9.75
C VAL A 216 -21.37 -21.99 8.51
N LYS A 217 -21.06 -23.12 7.88
CA LYS A 217 -20.12 -23.22 6.75
C LYS A 217 -20.39 -22.22 5.61
N PRO A 218 -21.63 -21.96 5.17
CA PRO A 218 -21.92 -20.99 4.11
C PRO A 218 -21.57 -19.54 4.46
N HIS A 219 -21.41 -19.23 5.75
CA HIS A 219 -21.15 -17.87 6.24
C HIS A 219 -19.68 -17.62 6.56
N LEU A 220 -18.89 -18.69 6.71
CA LEU A 220 -17.45 -18.61 6.89
C LEU A 220 -16.79 -17.99 5.65
N PRO A 221 -15.62 -17.35 5.78
CA PRO A 221 -14.82 -16.98 4.61
C PRO A 221 -14.71 -18.18 3.68
N ALA A 222 -14.92 -17.95 2.38
CA ALA A 222 -14.57 -18.96 1.40
C ALA A 222 -13.12 -19.35 1.63
N ASP A 223 -12.78 -20.61 1.34
CA ASP A 223 -11.38 -21.01 1.27
C ASP A 223 -10.71 -20.19 0.18
N ASP A 224 -10.15 -19.02 0.48
CA ASP A 224 -9.37 -18.25 -0.49
C ASP A 224 -8.04 -18.94 -0.80
N LYS A 225 -7.72 -20.03 -0.07
CA LYS A 225 -6.66 -20.98 -0.43
C LYS A 225 -7.13 -22.14 -1.32
N GLN A 226 -8.42 -22.23 -1.64
CA GLN A 226 -9.00 -23.32 -2.43
C GLN A 226 -10.33 -23.00 -3.12
N SER A 227 -10.64 -21.74 -3.44
CA SER A 227 -11.49 -21.44 -4.60
C SER A 227 -10.65 -21.69 -5.86
N ALA A 228 -10.25 -22.95 -6.03
CA ALA A 228 -9.91 -23.45 -7.34
C ALA A 228 -11.13 -23.12 -8.19
N VAL A 229 -10.97 -22.19 -9.10
CA VAL A 229 -11.95 -21.98 -10.15
C VAL A 229 -12.15 -23.36 -10.79
N GLU A 230 -13.30 -23.99 -10.55
CA GLU A 230 -13.51 -25.38 -10.94
C GLU A 230 -13.48 -25.49 -12.47
N GLY A 231 -12.70 -26.44 -12.99
CA GLY A 231 -12.59 -26.73 -14.41
C GLY A 231 -11.16 -26.61 -14.96
N PRO A 232 -10.96 -26.92 -16.26
CA PRO A 232 -9.64 -26.91 -16.87
C PRO A 232 -9.01 -25.51 -16.91
N ALA A 233 -7.68 -25.43 -16.91
CA ALA A 233 -6.96 -24.16 -17.02
C ALA A 233 -7.20 -23.49 -18.39
N ASP A 234 -7.15 -22.15 -18.43
CA ASP A 234 -7.14 -21.38 -19.69
C ASP A 234 -5.72 -21.29 -20.26
N LEU A 235 -4.73 -21.19 -19.37
CA LEU A 235 -3.31 -21.08 -19.69
C LEU A 235 -2.48 -21.96 -18.76
N ILE A 236 -1.53 -22.69 -19.31
CA ILE A 236 -0.50 -23.43 -18.56
C ILE A 236 0.87 -23.01 -19.08
N LEU A 237 1.75 -22.58 -18.18
CA LEU A 237 3.18 -22.43 -18.45
C LEU A 237 3.92 -23.54 -17.72
N HIS A 238 4.70 -24.36 -18.44
CA HIS A 238 5.34 -25.55 -17.86
C HIS A 238 6.79 -25.68 -18.32
N ASN A 239 7.51 -26.63 -17.74
CA ASN A 239 8.92 -26.94 -18.02
C ASN A 239 9.81 -25.70 -17.85
N GLY A 240 9.57 -24.91 -16.81
CA GLY A 240 10.38 -23.74 -16.47
C GLY A 240 10.88 -23.79 -15.04
N LYS A 241 11.48 -22.68 -14.61
CA LYS A 241 11.74 -22.38 -13.20
C LYS A 241 10.75 -21.31 -12.78
N VAL A 242 9.79 -21.63 -11.91
CA VAL A 242 8.77 -20.68 -11.46
C VAL A 242 9.17 -20.19 -10.07
N ALA A 243 9.59 -18.93 -9.95
CA ALA A 243 9.82 -18.28 -8.67
C ALA A 243 8.48 -17.76 -8.12
N VAL A 244 7.99 -18.38 -7.03
CA VAL A 244 6.68 -18.06 -6.47
C VAL A 244 6.69 -16.72 -5.74
N VAL A 245 7.78 -16.40 -5.05
CA VAL A 245 7.91 -15.19 -4.20
C VAL A 245 6.87 -15.16 -3.06
N ASP A 246 6.41 -16.33 -2.63
CA ASP A 246 5.74 -16.51 -1.33
C ASP A 246 6.72 -16.25 -0.17
N GLN A 247 6.28 -16.38 1.07
CA GLN A 247 7.17 -16.14 2.23
C GLN A 247 8.42 -17.04 2.23
N ALA A 248 8.31 -18.28 1.75
CA ALA A 248 9.42 -19.24 1.69
C ALA A 248 10.31 -19.10 0.44
N PHE A 249 9.95 -18.24 -0.51
CA PHE A 249 10.59 -18.12 -1.82
C PHE A 249 10.61 -19.47 -2.58
N THR A 250 9.47 -20.16 -2.60
CA THR A 250 9.33 -21.48 -3.24
C THR A 250 9.67 -21.42 -4.73
N LEU A 251 10.35 -22.47 -5.20
CA LEU A 251 10.58 -22.73 -6.62
C LEU A 251 9.72 -23.89 -7.10
N ALA A 252 9.06 -23.70 -8.24
CA ALA A 252 8.21 -24.70 -8.89
C ALA A 252 8.58 -24.86 -10.37
N GLN A 253 7.87 -25.74 -11.08
CA GLN A 253 8.15 -26.08 -12.48
C GLN A 253 7.10 -25.59 -13.47
N ALA A 254 5.86 -25.39 -12.99
CA ALA A 254 4.73 -25.03 -13.82
C ALA A 254 3.67 -24.23 -13.04
N ILE A 255 2.87 -23.46 -13.77
CA ILE A 255 1.75 -22.65 -13.28
C ILE A 255 0.54 -22.81 -14.23
N ALA A 256 -0.65 -23.01 -13.65
CA ALA A 256 -1.94 -23.02 -14.34
C ALA A 256 -2.74 -21.78 -13.95
N VAL A 257 -3.42 -21.18 -14.92
CA VAL A 257 -4.23 -19.98 -14.78
C VAL A 257 -5.64 -20.25 -15.31
N ARG A 258 -6.65 -19.76 -14.59
CA ARG A 258 -8.06 -19.81 -14.99
C ARG A 258 -8.79 -18.54 -14.57
N ASP A 259 -9.58 -17.98 -15.47
CA ASP A 259 -10.35 -16.73 -15.25
C ASP A 259 -9.47 -15.59 -14.69
N GLY A 260 -8.24 -15.52 -15.22
CA GLY A 260 -7.22 -14.55 -14.87
C GLY A 260 -6.56 -14.74 -13.50
N ARG A 261 -6.90 -15.80 -12.76
CA ARG A 261 -6.30 -16.16 -11.47
C ARG A 261 -5.43 -17.40 -11.56
N ILE A 262 -4.47 -17.49 -10.66
CA ILE A 262 -3.59 -18.65 -10.52
C ILE A 262 -4.41 -19.78 -9.91
N LEU A 263 -4.60 -20.85 -10.70
CA LEU A 263 -5.30 -22.06 -10.28
C LEU A 263 -4.39 -22.96 -9.44
N GLN A 264 -3.16 -23.18 -9.93
CA GLN A 264 -2.18 -24.04 -9.25
C GLN A 264 -0.75 -23.68 -9.69
N VAL A 265 0.21 -23.83 -8.78
CA VAL A 265 1.66 -23.77 -9.07
C VAL A 265 2.32 -25.00 -8.46
N GLY A 266 3.20 -25.67 -9.19
CA GLY A 266 3.79 -26.92 -8.70
C GLY A 266 4.65 -27.67 -9.72
N ALA A 267 4.66 -28.99 -9.58
CA ALA A 267 5.36 -29.89 -10.51
C ALA A 267 4.68 -29.92 -11.88
N ASN A 268 5.46 -30.20 -12.93
CA ASN A 268 4.96 -30.25 -14.30
C ASN A 268 3.76 -31.20 -14.47
N ALA A 269 3.86 -32.41 -13.93
CA ALA A 269 2.83 -33.44 -14.09
C ALA A 269 1.47 -33.01 -13.50
N ASP A 270 1.49 -32.46 -12.29
CA ASP A 270 0.28 -32.05 -11.57
C ASP A 270 -0.43 -30.88 -12.27
N VAL A 271 0.36 -29.89 -12.72
CA VAL A 271 -0.20 -28.72 -13.41
C VAL A 271 -0.70 -29.08 -14.81
N LEU A 272 0.03 -29.92 -15.56
CA LEU A 272 -0.39 -30.37 -16.89
C LEU A 272 -1.67 -31.23 -16.85
N ALA A 273 -1.96 -31.89 -15.74
CA ALA A 273 -3.21 -32.63 -15.55
C ALA A 273 -4.47 -31.72 -15.55
N LEU A 274 -4.30 -30.42 -15.32
CA LEU A 274 -5.38 -29.42 -15.37
C LEU A 274 -5.70 -28.95 -16.79
N ARG A 275 -5.01 -29.48 -17.82
CA ARG A 275 -5.23 -29.12 -19.21
C ARG A 275 -6.61 -29.58 -19.69
N GLY A 276 -7.36 -28.68 -20.30
CA GLY A 276 -8.55 -28.95 -21.10
C GLY A 276 -8.33 -28.73 -22.59
N GLU A 277 -9.41 -28.89 -23.36
CA GLU A 277 -9.37 -28.80 -24.83
C GLU A 277 -8.95 -27.43 -25.35
N LYS A 278 -9.27 -26.35 -24.61
CA LYS A 278 -9.02 -24.95 -25.01
C LYS A 278 -7.80 -24.32 -24.32
N THR A 279 -7.10 -25.06 -23.48
CA THR A 279 -5.96 -24.54 -22.72
C THR A 279 -4.81 -24.17 -23.65
N GLU A 280 -4.34 -22.92 -23.59
CA GLU A 280 -3.05 -22.53 -24.17
C GLU A 280 -1.94 -23.13 -23.30
N VAL A 281 -1.04 -23.93 -23.91
CA VAL A 281 0.07 -24.57 -23.20
C VAL A 281 1.38 -24.01 -23.75
N ILE A 282 2.18 -23.40 -22.88
CA ILE A 282 3.46 -22.77 -23.21
C ILE A 282 4.59 -23.54 -22.53
N ASP A 283 5.48 -24.12 -23.34
CA ASP A 283 6.73 -24.70 -22.87
C ASP A 283 7.76 -23.59 -22.63
N LEU A 284 8.18 -23.43 -21.38
CA LEU A 284 9.15 -22.43 -20.95
C LEU A 284 10.59 -22.80 -21.31
N GLN A 285 10.87 -24.08 -21.60
CA GLN A 285 12.20 -24.59 -21.96
C GLN A 285 13.29 -24.18 -20.94
N GLY A 286 12.98 -24.32 -19.66
CA GLY A 286 13.86 -23.98 -18.54
C GLY A 286 13.92 -22.49 -18.18
N ARG A 287 13.21 -21.60 -18.91
CA ARG A 287 13.16 -20.16 -18.59
C ARG A 287 12.55 -19.88 -17.22
N LEU A 288 12.92 -18.72 -16.66
CA LEU A 288 12.40 -18.23 -15.40
C LEU A 288 11.03 -17.58 -15.60
N ALA A 289 10.02 -18.03 -14.86
CA ALA A 289 8.76 -17.32 -14.66
C ALA A 289 8.70 -16.76 -13.25
N MET A 290 8.20 -15.53 -13.08
CA MET A 290 8.11 -14.84 -11.78
C MET A 290 6.94 -13.84 -11.78
N PRO A 291 6.52 -13.28 -10.63
CA PRO A 291 5.48 -12.27 -10.59
C PRO A 291 5.81 -11.10 -11.50
N GLY A 292 4.77 -10.49 -12.07
CA GLY A 292 4.89 -9.26 -12.83
C GLY A 292 5.55 -8.18 -11.98
N LEU A 293 6.43 -7.40 -12.61
CA LEU A 293 7.21 -6.39 -11.92
C LEU A 293 6.33 -5.17 -11.65
N ILE A 294 6.58 -4.52 -10.53
CA ILE A 294 5.84 -3.36 -10.09
C ILE A 294 6.83 -2.21 -9.93
N ASP A 295 6.49 -1.02 -10.42
CA ASP A 295 7.25 0.19 -10.13
C ASP A 295 6.52 1.02 -9.08
N SER A 296 7.10 1.19 -7.88
CA SER A 296 6.43 1.88 -6.77
C SER A 296 6.38 3.40 -6.91
N HIS A 297 7.05 3.99 -7.90
CA HIS A 297 7.02 5.44 -8.12
C HIS A 297 7.29 5.80 -9.58
N THR A 298 6.25 6.32 -10.25
CA THR A 298 6.33 6.87 -11.61
C THR A 298 5.48 8.14 -11.75
N HIS A 299 5.65 8.84 -12.88
CA HIS A 299 4.84 9.99 -13.33
C HIS A 299 4.42 9.84 -14.81
N PRO A 300 3.60 8.84 -15.16
CA PRO A 300 3.36 8.45 -16.55
C PRO A 300 2.63 9.53 -17.36
N GLY A 301 1.77 10.33 -16.73
CA GLY A 301 1.10 11.46 -17.40
C GLY A 301 2.09 12.49 -17.97
N SER A 302 3.14 12.85 -17.24
CA SER A 302 4.19 13.75 -17.75
C SER A 302 5.20 13.02 -18.63
N ALA A 303 5.60 11.81 -18.25
CA ALA A 303 6.61 11.04 -18.97
C ALA A 303 6.20 10.73 -20.41
N SER A 304 4.95 10.27 -20.59
CA SER A 304 4.39 9.97 -21.90
C SER A 304 4.34 11.20 -22.82
N MET A 305 4.16 12.40 -22.27
CA MET A 305 4.02 13.64 -23.05
C MET A 305 5.33 14.40 -23.28
N HIS A 306 6.42 14.02 -22.61
CA HIS A 306 7.67 14.78 -22.63
C HIS A 306 8.24 15.00 -24.05
N GLU A 307 8.17 13.97 -24.91
CA GLU A 307 8.63 14.02 -26.29
C GLU A 307 7.47 14.12 -27.31
N PHE A 308 6.30 14.64 -26.89
CA PHE A 308 5.13 14.73 -27.78
C PHE A 308 5.36 15.66 -28.98
N ASP A 309 5.99 16.81 -28.73
CA ASP A 309 6.29 17.76 -29.80
C ASP A 309 7.46 17.27 -30.66
N HIS A 310 8.55 16.84 -30.02
CA HIS A 310 9.77 16.35 -30.66
C HIS A 310 10.60 15.44 -29.72
N PRO A 311 11.49 14.59 -30.27
CA PRO A 311 12.45 13.81 -29.48
C PRO A 311 13.48 14.70 -28.77
N VAL A 312 13.89 14.30 -27.57
CA VAL A 312 14.97 14.93 -26.80
C VAL A 312 16.15 13.96 -26.75
N PRO A 313 17.34 14.33 -27.28
CA PRO A 313 18.50 13.46 -27.27
C PRO A 313 19.01 13.21 -25.84
N ASP A 314 19.90 12.24 -25.70
CA ASP A 314 20.65 12.05 -24.47
C ASP A 314 21.79 13.06 -24.43
N MET A 315 22.00 13.67 -23.26
CA MET A 315 22.98 14.73 -23.06
C MET A 315 23.87 14.35 -21.89
N GLU A 316 25.18 14.23 -22.13
CA GLU A 316 26.17 13.91 -21.10
C GLU A 316 27.10 15.08 -20.79
N THR A 317 27.11 16.11 -21.63
CA THR A 317 28.00 17.26 -21.54
C THR A 317 27.25 18.58 -21.71
N VAL A 318 27.86 19.68 -21.27
CA VAL A 318 27.36 21.03 -21.57
C VAL A 318 27.34 21.27 -23.09
N ALA A 319 28.30 20.71 -23.84
CA ALA A 319 28.30 20.79 -25.29
C ALA A 319 27.05 20.16 -25.92
N ASP A 320 26.62 18.97 -25.47
CA ASP A 320 25.40 18.31 -25.95
C ASP A 320 24.16 19.19 -25.70
N VAL A 321 24.10 19.83 -24.52
CA VAL A 321 23.03 20.77 -24.16
C VAL A 321 23.01 21.96 -25.11
N LEU A 322 24.16 22.56 -25.39
CA LEU A 322 24.28 23.71 -26.29
C LEU A 322 23.94 23.34 -27.74
N ASP A 323 24.34 22.16 -28.20
CA ASP A 323 23.99 21.65 -29.53
C ASP A 323 22.49 21.42 -29.66
N TYR A 324 21.85 20.88 -28.64
CA TYR A 324 20.40 20.75 -28.60
C TYR A 324 19.71 22.12 -28.64
N ILE A 325 20.19 23.10 -27.87
CA ILE A 325 19.68 24.47 -27.87
C ILE A 325 19.80 25.11 -29.25
N ARG A 326 20.93 24.96 -29.95
CA ARG A 326 21.12 25.45 -31.33
C ARG A 326 20.06 24.88 -32.28
N GLN A 327 19.84 23.55 -32.22
CA GLN A 327 18.86 22.87 -33.05
C GLN A 327 17.44 23.37 -32.75
N ARG A 328 17.10 23.55 -31.47
CA ARG A 328 15.79 24.07 -31.07
C ARG A 328 15.59 25.52 -31.49
N ALA A 329 16.56 26.40 -31.29
CA ALA A 329 16.52 27.79 -31.72
C ALA A 329 16.24 27.91 -33.23
N ALA A 330 16.91 27.10 -34.05
CA ALA A 330 16.68 27.05 -35.49
C ALA A 330 15.27 26.57 -35.86
N ALA A 331 14.68 25.66 -35.08
CA ALA A 331 13.37 25.08 -35.36
C ALA A 331 12.19 25.98 -34.93
N VAL A 332 12.32 26.75 -33.84
CA VAL A 332 11.22 27.58 -33.31
C VAL A 332 11.11 28.95 -33.98
N GLY A 333 12.19 29.44 -34.63
CA GLY A 333 12.24 30.75 -35.26
C GLY A 333 12.76 31.84 -34.31
N GLU A 334 13.22 32.97 -34.86
CA GLU A 334 13.83 34.07 -34.10
C GLU A 334 12.86 34.68 -33.07
N GLY A 335 13.35 35.03 -31.89
CA GLY A 335 12.59 35.64 -30.79
C GLY A 335 11.78 34.65 -29.94
N GLU A 336 11.58 33.42 -30.41
CA GLU A 336 10.83 32.39 -29.69
C GLU A 336 11.65 31.72 -28.59
N TRP A 337 11.01 31.37 -27.48
CA TRP A 337 11.69 30.78 -26.33
C TRP A 337 12.19 29.36 -26.60
N VAL A 338 13.46 29.12 -26.27
CA VAL A 338 14.04 27.78 -26.20
C VAL A 338 14.08 27.36 -24.73
N GLN A 339 13.29 26.35 -24.39
CA GLN A 339 13.18 25.83 -23.03
C GLN A 339 13.75 24.41 -22.96
N VAL A 340 14.72 24.21 -22.08
CA VAL A 340 15.30 22.90 -21.75
C VAL A 340 15.11 22.67 -20.26
N SER A 341 14.62 21.50 -19.86
CA SER A 341 14.28 21.24 -18.46
C SER A 341 14.61 19.81 -18.04
N GLN A 342 14.92 19.62 -16.74
CA GLN A 342 15.20 18.33 -16.09
C GLN A 342 16.43 17.60 -16.67
N ILE A 343 17.42 18.36 -17.12
CA ILE A 343 18.76 17.85 -17.39
C ILE A 343 19.64 18.25 -16.20
N PHE A 344 19.89 17.33 -15.28
CA PHE A 344 20.60 17.66 -14.04
C PHE A 344 22.10 17.85 -14.28
N ILE A 345 22.63 19.00 -13.85
CA ILE A 345 24.06 19.32 -13.96
C ILE A 345 24.93 18.27 -13.28
N THR A 346 24.43 17.61 -12.21
CA THR A 346 25.14 16.55 -11.48
C THR A 346 25.46 15.33 -12.35
N ARG A 347 24.76 15.19 -13.49
CA ARG A 347 24.91 14.07 -14.44
C ARG A 347 25.70 14.48 -15.70
N LEU A 348 25.93 15.78 -15.91
CA LEU A 348 26.84 16.30 -16.94
C LEU A 348 28.30 16.09 -16.51
N ARG A 349 29.21 15.87 -17.46
CA ARG A 349 30.64 15.65 -17.19
C ARG A 349 31.29 16.86 -16.51
N GLU A 350 30.86 18.06 -16.87
CA GLU A 350 31.40 19.32 -16.37
C GLU A 350 30.79 19.74 -15.02
N GLN A 351 29.71 19.10 -14.57
CA GLN A 351 29.02 19.39 -13.30
C GLN A 351 28.72 20.87 -13.05
N ARG A 352 28.28 21.57 -14.11
CA ARG A 352 27.96 23.00 -14.08
C ARG A 352 26.80 23.32 -15.01
N TYR A 353 26.22 24.50 -14.80
CA TYR A 353 25.31 25.10 -15.77
C TYR A 353 26.07 25.56 -17.02
N PRO A 354 25.41 25.56 -18.20
CA PRO A 354 25.81 26.42 -19.31
C PRO A 354 25.83 27.88 -18.85
N THR A 355 26.90 28.61 -19.18
CA THR A 355 27.05 30.02 -18.84
C THR A 355 26.17 30.90 -19.73
N ARG A 356 25.85 32.13 -19.28
CA ARG A 356 25.12 33.12 -20.10
C ARG A 356 25.74 33.31 -21.47
N ALA A 357 27.08 33.45 -21.54
CA ALA A 357 27.79 33.64 -22.80
C ALA A 357 27.73 32.42 -23.73
N GLU A 358 27.82 31.20 -23.19
CA GLU A 358 27.64 29.97 -23.97
C GLU A 358 26.22 29.87 -24.54
N LEU A 359 25.20 30.24 -23.76
CA LEU A 359 23.81 30.26 -24.21
C LEU A 359 23.56 31.36 -25.25
N ASP A 360 24.14 32.55 -25.09
CA ASP A 360 24.09 33.64 -26.08
C ASP A 360 24.71 33.18 -27.41
N ALA A 361 25.85 32.48 -27.37
CA ALA A 361 26.49 31.95 -28.56
C ALA A 361 25.68 30.81 -29.22
N ALA A 362 25.00 29.98 -28.43
CA ALA A 362 24.18 28.88 -28.95
C ALA A 362 22.87 29.35 -29.58
N ALA A 363 22.27 30.44 -29.08
CA ALA A 363 21.01 30.96 -29.58
C ALA A 363 20.99 32.50 -29.57
N PRO A 364 21.76 33.16 -30.45
CA PRO A 364 21.98 34.61 -30.40
C PRO A 364 20.73 35.46 -30.68
N LYS A 365 19.66 34.83 -31.19
CA LYS A 365 18.41 35.49 -31.57
C LYS A 365 17.19 34.95 -30.84
N ASN A 366 17.38 34.18 -29.76
CA ASN A 366 16.29 33.56 -29.02
C ASN A 366 16.53 33.70 -27.51
N PRO A 367 15.49 33.96 -26.70
CA PRO A 367 15.61 33.81 -25.26
C PRO A 367 15.71 32.32 -24.89
N VAL A 368 16.67 31.99 -24.04
CA VAL A 368 16.94 30.60 -23.62
C VAL A 368 16.77 30.46 -22.12
N VAL A 369 16.13 29.37 -21.70
CA VAL A 369 16.15 28.89 -20.32
C VAL A 369 16.52 27.40 -20.28
N PHE A 370 17.58 27.09 -19.55
CA PHE A 370 17.99 25.74 -19.18
C PHE A 370 17.72 25.54 -17.68
N SER A 371 16.81 24.64 -17.31
CA SER A 371 16.32 24.48 -15.94
C SER A 371 16.52 23.07 -15.38
N THR A 372 16.88 22.99 -14.11
CA THR A 372 17.13 21.74 -13.36
C THR A 372 16.14 21.57 -12.19
N GLY A 373 14.95 22.17 -12.33
CA GLY A 373 13.93 22.25 -11.27
C GLY A 373 13.74 23.71 -10.82
N PRO A 374 13.97 24.05 -9.55
CA PRO A 374 13.82 25.43 -9.05
C PRO A 374 14.94 26.38 -9.49
N ASP A 375 16.04 25.84 -10.05
CA ASP A 375 17.23 26.54 -10.53
C ASP A 375 17.31 26.52 -12.07
N ALA A 376 17.93 27.54 -12.66
CA ALA A 376 18.12 27.64 -14.11
C ALA A 376 19.31 28.51 -14.49
N SER A 377 19.84 28.30 -15.70
CA SER A 377 20.66 29.27 -16.40
C SER A 377 19.92 29.85 -17.62
N VAL A 378 20.12 31.13 -17.85
CA VAL A 378 19.47 31.91 -18.91
C VAL A 378 20.48 32.78 -19.66
N ASN A 379 20.15 33.09 -20.91
CA ASN A 379 20.96 33.97 -21.75
C ASN A 379 20.60 35.45 -21.57
N SER A 380 21.33 36.35 -22.24
CA SER A 380 21.15 37.80 -22.10
C SER A 380 19.76 38.25 -22.55
N MET A 381 19.24 37.69 -23.64
CA MET A 381 17.91 38.03 -24.16
C MET A 381 16.79 37.60 -23.18
N ALA A 382 16.92 36.45 -22.53
CA ALA A 382 15.95 36.00 -21.54
C ALA A 382 15.93 36.90 -20.28
N LEU A 383 17.09 37.41 -19.85
CA LEU A 383 17.19 38.39 -18.76
C LEU A 383 16.50 39.71 -19.14
N GLU A 384 16.82 40.24 -20.33
CA GLU A 384 16.25 41.50 -20.84
C GLU A 384 14.72 41.44 -20.93
N LEU A 385 14.16 40.42 -21.57
CA LEU A 385 12.71 40.24 -21.69
C LEU A 385 12.02 40.10 -20.34
N SER A 386 12.72 39.49 -19.38
CA SER A 386 12.20 39.31 -18.02
C SER A 386 12.36 40.57 -17.16
N GLY A 387 13.12 41.58 -17.61
CA GLY A 387 13.43 42.80 -16.87
C GLY A 387 14.39 42.56 -15.72
N ILE A 388 15.30 41.58 -15.86
CA ILE A 388 16.28 41.23 -14.83
C ILE A 388 17.62 41.88 -15.18
N ASP A 389 17.96 42.95 -14.46
CA ASP A 389 19.21 43.70 -14.59
C ASP A 389 20.02 43.75 -13.27
N ARG A 390 21.06 44.59 -13.22
CA ARG A 390 21.85 44.87 -12.01
C ARG A 390 21.03 45.36 -10.81
N ASP A 391 19.93 46.07 -11.06
CA ASP A 391 19.11 46.72 -10.04
C ASP A 391 17.88 45.90 -9.65
N PHE A 392 17.58 44.83 -10.38
CA PHE A 392 16.54 43.88 -10.03
C PHE A 392 16.71 43.34 -8.60
N ARG A 393 15.61 43.25 -7.87
CA ARG A 393 15.55 42.71 -6.50
C ARG A 393 14.59 41.53 -6.46
N THR A 394 15.05 40.40 -5.92
CA THR A 394 14.20 39.23 -5.70
C THR A 394 13.22 39.51 -4.55
N THR A 395 12.03 38.88 -4.62
CA THR A 395 11.00 38.97 -3.58
C THR A 395 10.69 37.57 -3.06
N GLY A 396 10.91 37.33 -1.77
CA GLY A 396 10.75 36.00 -1.17
C GLY A 396 11.97 35.11 -1.36
N SER A 397 11.76 33.78 -1.43
CA SER A 397 12.84 32.82 -1.66
C SER A 397 13.38 32.88 -3.09
N GLY A 398 14.70 32.68 -3.23
CA GLY A 398 15.41 32.66 -4.50
C GLY A 398 16.39 33.83 -4.67
N GLU A 399 17.45 33.57 -5.44
CA GLU A 399 18.59 34.47 -5.62
C GLU A 399 18.97 34.56 -7.10
N ILE A 400 19.49 35.71 -7.49
CA ILE A 400 20.12 35.92 -8.80
C ILE A 400 21.60 35.98 -8.56
N GLU A 401 22.34 35.05 -9.15
CA GLU A 401 23.79 35.07 -9.07
C GLU A 401 24.30 36.29 -9.85
N ARG A 402 25.16 37.08 -9.22
CA ARG A 402 25.72 38.31 -9.77
C ARG A 402 27.22 38.21 -9.83
N ASP A 403 27.78 38.78 -10.88
CA ASP A 403 29.22 38.94 -10.98
C ASP A 403 29.68 39.92 -9.88
N PRO A 404 30.66 39.54 -9.04
CA PRO A 404 31.04 40.33 -7.88
C PRO A 404 31.75 41.64 -8.23
N GLU A 405 32.33 41.76 -9.42
CA GLU A 405 33.06 42.96 -9.86
C GLU A 405 32.12 43.99 -10.51
N THR A 406 31.15 43.52 -11.30
CA THR A 406 30.27 44.36 -12.12
C THR A 406 28.86 44.53 -11.55
N GLY A 407 28.39 43.59 -10.73
CA GLY A 407 27.02 43.52 -10.22
C GLY A 407 25.99 43.01 -11.24
N GLU A 408 26.42 42.71 -12.46
CA GLU A 408 25.55 42.21 -13.53
C GLU A 408 25.09 40.77 -13.23
N PRO A 409 23.85 40.39 -13.56
CA PRO A 409 23.39 39.00 -13.44
C PRO A 409 24.26 38.05 -14.30
N THR A 410 24.76 36.97 -13.70
CA THR A 410 25.57 35.96 -14.43
C THR A 410 24.72 35.09 -15.36
N GLY A 411 23.39 35.21 -15.28
CA GLY A 411 22.42 34.35 -15.95
C GLY A 411 22.01 33.14 -15.13
N ILE A 412 22.58 32.92 -13.94
CA ILE A 412 22.16 31.84 -13.04
C ILE A 412 21.10 32.37 -12.05
N LEU A 413 19.98 31.67 -11.99
CA LEU A 413 18.84 31.98 -11.12
C LEU A 413 18.60 30.78 -10.19
N ARG A 414 18.45 31.03 -8.89
CA ARG A 414 18.35 30.01 -7.84
C ARG A 414 17.03 30.07 -7.11
N GLY A 415 16.52 28.90 -6.74
CA GLY A 415 15.50 28.75 -5.71
C GLY A 415 14.15 29.38 -6.01
N ASN A 416 13.74 29.44 -7.29
CA ASN A 416 12.38 29.69 -7.85
C ASN A 416 12.43 30.50 -9.17
N THR A 417 13.14 29.98 -10.17
CA THR A 417 13.40 30.67 -11.46
C THR A 417 12.16 31.08 -12.24
N LYS A 418 11.12 30.25 -12.23
CA LYS A 418 9.86 30.51 -12.95
C LYS A 418 9.13 31.77 -12.48
N ARG A 419 9.37 32.22 -11.24
CA ARG A 419 8.74 33.42 -10.69
C ARG A 419 9.16 34.70 -11.43
N TYR A 420 10.40 34.75 -11.89
CA TYR A 420 10.99 35.98 -12.44
C TYR A 420 11.10 35.95 -13.96
N LEU A 421 11.11 34.76 -14.57
CA LEU A 421 11.20 34.62 -16.02
C LEU A 421 9.84 34.83 -16.69
N LYS A 422 9.78 35.71 -17.68
CA LYS A 422 8.59 35.94 -18.51
C LYS A 422 8.54 34.97 -19.70
N THR A 423 8.72 33.68 -19.43
CA THR A 423 8.70 32.64 -20.47
C THR A 423 7.34 32.61 -21.16
N THR A 424 7.30 32.67 -22.48
CA THR A 424 6.12 32.30 -23.26
C THR A 424 6.23 30.84 -23.70
N SER A 425 5.08 30.18 -23.89
CA SER A 425 5.09 28.83 -24.47
C SER A 425 5.62 28.92 -25.90
N ALA A 426 6.64 28.12 -26.21
CA ALA A 426 7.14 28.03 -27.57
C ALA A 426 6.01 27.59 -28.53
N PRO A 427 6.01 28.07 -29.79
CA PRO A 427 5.11 27.55 -30.81
C PRO A 427 5.36 26.05 -30.99
N GLY A 428 4.31 25.24 -30.85
CA GLY A 428 4.41 23.79 -30.86
C GLY A 428 3.04 23.10 -30.87
N LYS A 429 3.06 21.77 -31.01
CA LYS A 429 1.83 20.97 -31.01
C LYS A 429 1.12 21.08 -29.65
N LYS A 430 -0.17 21.40 -29.69
CA LYS A 430 -1.03 21.37 -28.50
C LYS A 430 -1.72 20.01 -28.42
N PRO A 431 -1.40 19.15 -27.45
CA PRO A 431 -2.02 17.84 -27.36
C PRO A 431 -3.50 17.95 -26.99
N THR A 432 -4.33 17.14 -27.62
CA THR A 432 -5.70 16.85 -27.23
C THR A 432 -5.75 15.83 -26.09
N THR A 433 -6.95 15.50 -25.58
CA THR A 433 -7.12 14.38 -24.64
C THR A 433 -6.79 13.04 -25.29
N ALA A 434 -7.24 12.85 -26.54
CA ALA A 434 -6.96 11.63 -27.30
C ALA A 434 -5.44 11.44 -27.52
N ASP A 435 -4.69 12.51 -27.78
CA ASP A 435 -3.23 12.45 -27.89
C ASP A 435 -2.58 11.97 -26.58
N ARG A 436 -3.07 12.47 -25.43
CA ARG A 436 -2.57 12.05 -24.11
C ARG A 436 -2.85 10.57 -23.84
N GLU A 437 -4.07 10.12 -24.13
CA GLU A 437 -4.45 8.71 -23.97
C GLU A 437 -3.62 7.80 -24.89
N GLU A 438 -3.37 8.20 -26.14
CA GLU A 438 -2.53 7.45 -27.07
C GLU A 438 -1.08 7.37 -26.58
N ARG A 439 -0.51 8.49 -26.12
CA ARG A 439 0.85 8.51 -25.56
C ARG A 439 0.97 7.67 -24.29
N LEU A 440 -0.06 7.63 -23.46
CA LEU A 440 -0.11 6.74 -22.29
C LEU A 440 -0.11 5.27 -22.71
N LYS A 441 -0.90 4.87 -23.72
CA LYS A 441 -0.91 3.50 -24.23
C LYS A 441 0.47 3.08 -24.78
N LEU A 442 1.15 3.97 -25.50
CA LEU A 442 2.52 3.72 -25.96
C LEU A 442 3.48 3.50 -24.78
N LEU A 443 3.38 4.32 -23.73
CA LEU A 443 4.20 4.16 -22.53
C LEU A 443 3.88 2.86 -21.80
N PHE A 444 2.60 2.50 -21.65
CA PHE A 444 2.20 1.27 -20.97
C PHE A 444 2.64 0.02 -21.73
N ALA A 445 2.62 0.04 -23.06
CA ALA A 445 3.21 -1.02 -23.87
C ALA A 445 4.73 -1.16 -23.64
N ASP A 446 5.45 -0.04 -23.51
CA ASP A 446 6.89 -0.06 -23.21
C ASP A 446 7.19 -0.57 -21.78
N TYR A 447 6.37 -0.18 -20.80
CA TYR A 447 6.41 -0.78 -19.45
C TYR A 447 6.19 -2.30 -19.49
N ASN A 448 5.19 -2.77 -20.24
CA ASN A 448 4.95 -4.20 -20.39
C ASN A 448 6.13 -4.94 -21.05
N ALA A 449 6.87 -4.28 -21.95
CA ALA A 449 8.04 -4.87 -22.62
C ALA A 449 9.22 -5.15 -21.67
N VAL A 450 9.29 -4.45 -20.53
CA VAL A 450 10.26 -4.73 -19.45
C VAL A 450 9.63 -5.44 -18.25
N GLY A 451 8.42 -5.98 -18.43
CA GLY A 451 7.76 -6.84 -17.45
C GLY A 451 6.96 -6.13 -16.38
N ILE A 452 6.76 -4.81 -16.50
CA ILE A 452 5.95 -4.05 -15.55
C ILE A 452 4.46 -4.34 -15.79
N THR A 453 3.77 -4.83 -14.76
CA THR A 453 2.32 -5.11 -14.75
C THR A 453 1.55 -4.19 -13.81
N CYS A 454 2.24 -3.46 -12.92
CA CYS A 454 1.64 -2.48 -12.03
C CYS A 454 2.59 -1.29 -11.81
N ILE A 455 2.03 -0.10 -11.65
CA ILE A 455 2.78 1.10 -11.28
C ILE A 455 2.08 1.85 -10.15
N ALA A 456 2.84 2.64 -9.40
CA ALA A 456 2.29 3.72 -8.59
C ALA A 456 2.55 5.08 -9.26
N ASP A 457 1.49 5.82 -9.58
CA ASP A 457 1.60 7.23 -9.99
C ASP A 457 1.68 8.09 -8.73
N ARG A 458 2.90 8.52 -8.38
CA ARG A 458 3.24 9.18 -7.11
C ARG A 458 3.15 10.70 -7.19
N ASN A 459 2.23 11.23 -7.99
CA ASN A 459 1.76 12.63 -7.97
C ASN A 459 0.60 12.81 -8.97
N ALA A 460 -0.39 11.92 -8.92
CA ALA A 460 -1.44 11.85 -9.93
C ALA A 460 -2.33 13.10 -9.90
N SER A 461 -2.46 13.80 -11.03
CA SER A 461 -3.41 14.90 -11.20
C SER A 461 -4.81 14.39 -11.53
N ASP A 462 -5.82 15.24 -11.35
CA ASP A 462 -7.20 14.92 -11.76
C ASP A 462 -7.29 14.49 -13.22
N THR A 463 -6.58 15.20 -14.12
CA THR A 463 -6.53 14.86 -15.54
C THR A 463 -5.90 13.49 -15.79
N ALA A 464 -4.83 13.15 -15.07
CA ALA A 464 -4.20 11.84 -15.19
C ALA A 464 -5.16 10.73 -14.76
N ILE A 465 -5.80 10.89 -13.59
CA ILE A 465 -6.78 9.94 -13.04
C ILE A 465 -7.96 9.77 -14.00
N GLN A 466 -8.47 10.86 -14.58
CA GLN A 466 -9.55 10.82 -15.58
C GLN A 466 -9.15 10.04 -16.84
N ASN A 467 -7.95 10.26 -17.37
CA ASN A 467 -7.46 9.52 -18.54
C ASN A 467 -7.29 8.02 -18.22
N TYR A 468 -6.76 7.68 -17.03
CA TYR A 468 -6.63 6.28 -16.61
C TYR A 468 -7.99 5.61 -16.47
N ASP A 469 -8.97 6.29 -15.87
CA ASP A 469 -10.32 5.73 -15.70
C ASP A 469 -11.06 5.59 -17.04
N ALA A 470 -10.84 6.52 -17.97
CA ALA A 470 -11.37 6.42 -19.33
C ALA A 470 -10.81 5.18 -20.06
N LEU A 471 -9.49 4.97 -20.01
CA LEU A 471 -8.84 3.77 -20.55
C LEU A 471 -9.34 2.50 -19.86
N ARG A 472 -9.50 2.52 -18.52
CA ARG A 472 -10.00 1.37 -17.74
C ARG A 472 -11.41 0.99 -18.16
N ARG A 473 -12.34 1.95 -18.25
CA ARG A 473 -13.74 1.71 -18.64
C ARG A 473 -13.88 1.12 -20.04
N ARG A 474 -12.92 1.40 -20.93
CA ARG A 474 -12.84 0.83 -22.28
C ARG A 474 -12.05 -0.49 -22.35
N GLY A 475 -11.49 -0.96 -21.23
CA GLY A 475 -10.67 -2.19 -21.20
C GLY A 475 -9.32 -2.04 -21.91
N GLU A 476 -8.81 -0.81 -22.03
CA GLU A 476 -7.59 -0.46 -22.76
C GLU A 476 -6.34 -0.40 -21.86
N LEU A 477 -6.48 -0.52 -20.53
CA LEU A 477 -5.33 -0.62 -19.64
C LEU A 477 -4.64 -1.98 -19.76
N THR A 478 -3.31 -1.96 -19.94
CA THR A 478 -2.44 -3.15 -20.02
C THR A 478 -1.57 -3.35 -18.78
N LEU A 479 -1.83 -2.58 -17.73
CA LEU A 479 -1.22 -2.67 -16.42
C LEU A 479 -2.14 -2.07 -15.35
N ARG A 480 -1.86 -2.33 -14.07
CA ARG A 480 -2.56 -1.79 -12.91
C ARG A 480 -1.96 -0.46 -12.48
N ILE A 481 -2.77 0.45 -11.96
CA ILE A 481 -2.33 1.78 -11.54
C ILE A 481 -2.85 2.08 -10.13
N ALA A 482 -1.92 2.32 -9.21
CA ALA A 482 -2.21 2.87 -7.89
C ALA A 482 -1.82 4.35 -7.86
N CYS A 483 -2.77 5.23 -7.61
CA CYS A 483 -2.55 6.68 -7.62
C CYS A 483 -2.37 7.21 -6.19
N SER A 484 -1.30 7.97 -5.97
CA SER A 484 -1.26 8.96 -4.89
C SER A 484 -1.65 10.32 -5.48
N HIS A 485 -2.82 10.82 -5.09
CA HIS A 485 -3.35 12.07 -5.59
C HIS A 485 -2.43 13.24 -5.21
N ALA A 486 -2.15 14.13 -6.15
CA ALA A 486 -1.36 15.33 -5.91
C ALA A 486 -2.02 16.22 -4.83
N LEU A 487 -1.27 16.58 -3.80
CA LEU A 487 -1.70 17.46 -2.73
C LEU A 487 -0.81 18.69 -2.68
N SER A 488 -1.39 19.85 -2.99
CA SER A 488 -0.74 21.13 -2.76
C SER A 488 -0.80 21.48 -1.28
N THR A 489 0.29 22.02 -0.76
CA THR A 489 0.45 22.40 0.65
C THR A 489 0.67 23.90 0.82
N SER A 490 0.44 24.69 -0.23
CA SER A 490 0.52 26.15 -0.19
C SER A 490 -0.69 26.82 0.49
N GLU A 491 -1.84 26.14 0.45
CA GLU A 491 -3.13 26.58 0.95
C GLU A 491 -3.20 26.52 2.50
N SER A 492 -4.25 27.09 3.09
CA SER A 492 -4.48 27.00 4.53
C SER A 492 -4.84 25.57 4.97
N VAL A 493 -4.59 25.23 6.24
CA VAL A 493 -4.92 23.88 6.76
C VAL A 493 -6.39 23.51 6.54
N PRO A 494 -7.40 24.36 6.81
CA PRO A 494 -8.80 24.02 6.54
C PRO A 494 -9.11 23.71 5.08
N GLU A 495 -8.50 24.43 4.13
CA GLU A 495 -8.66 24.18 2.69
C GLU A 495 -8.06 22.83 2.29
N ILE A 496 -6.86 22.52 2.80
CA ILE A 496 -6.21 21.23 2.58
C ILE A 496 -7.06 20.10 3.16
N GLN A 497 -7.60 20.26 4.37
CA GLN A 497 -8.48 19.29 5.00
C GLN A 497 -9.78 19.05 4.21
N ALA A 498 -10.37 20.11 3.63
CA ALA A 498 -11.54 19.98 2.77
C ALA A 498 -11.21 19.18 1.51
N LYS A 499 -10.07 19.46 0.87
CA LYS A 499 -9.59 18.71 -0.31
C LYS A 499 -9.29 17.25 0.01
N LEU A 500 -8.71 16.94 1.17
CA LEU A 500 -8.49 15.55 1.60
C LEU A 500 -9.81 14.78 1.75
N LYS A 501 -10.86 15.42 2.28
CA LYS A 501 -12.20 14.80 2.37
C LYS A 501 -12.81 14.54 0.99
N GLU A 502 -12.60 15.45 0.04
CA GLU A 502 -13.02 15.25 -1.35
C GLU A 502 -12.31 14.06 -2.00
N ILE A 503 -10.98 13.98 -1.85
CA ILE A 503 -10.19 12.86 -2.36
C ILE A 503 -10.66 11.54 -1.72
N ALA A 504 -10.85 11.51 -0.40
CA ALA A 504 -11.32 10.32 0.31
C ALA A 504 -12.73 9.85 -0.13
N ALA A 505 -13.58 10.79 -0.54
CA ALA A 505 -14.91 10.50 -1.09
C ALA A 505 -14.88 10.01 -2.54
N HIS A 506 -13.74 10.13 -3.24
CA HIS A 506 -13.62 9.72 -4.63
C HIS A 506 -13.87 8.21 -4.79
N PRO A 507 -14.70 7.74 -5.75
CA PRO A 507 -15.03 6.32 -5.90
C PRO A 507 -13.83 5.39 -6.06
N LEU A 508 -12.75 5.88 -6.69
CA LEU A 508 -11.50 5.11 -6.86
C LEU A 508 -10.73 4.86 -5.56
N CYS A 509 -11.05 5.52 -4.43
CA CYS A 509 -10.55 5.13 -3.11
C CYS A 509 -11.12 3.76 -2.67
N ARG A 510 -12.23 3.35 -3.27
CA ARG A 510 -12.84 2.02 -3.20
C ARG A 510 -12.79 1.31 -4.56
N GLY A 511 -11.83 1.70 -5.41
CA GLY A 511 -11.66 1.20 -6.77
C GLY A 511 -11.33 -0.29 -6.83
N ASP A 512 -11.29 -0.82 -8.05
CA ASP A 512 -10.93 -2.21 -8.30
C ASP A 512 -9.40 -2.42 -8.33
N ASN A 513 -8.97 -3.63 -8.67
CA ASN A 513 -7.56 -3.99 -8.73
C ASN A 513 -6.83 -3.44 -9.98
N MET A 514 -7.51 -2.76 -10.90
CA MET A 514 -6.92 -2.16 -12.12
C MET A 514 -6.59 -0.69 -11.93
N LEU A 515 -7.45 0.08 -11.25
CA LEU A 515 -7.20 1.49 -10.95
C LEU A 515 -7.76 1.85 -9.58
N ARG A 516 -6.92 2.46 -8.75
CA ARG A 516 -7.33 2.95 -7.42
C ARG A 516 -6.55 4.18 -7.00
N ILE A 517 -7.16 4.97 -6.12
CA ILE A 517 -6.46 6.00 -5.35
C ILE A 517 -6.11 5.37 -4.00
N VAL A 518 -4.82 5.26 -3.69
CA VAL A 518 -4.34 4.69 -2.41
C VAL A 518 -4.12 5.77 -1.36
N GLY A 519 -3.95 7.02 -1.78
CA GLY A 519 -3.50 8.06 -0.88
C GLY A 519 -3.22 9.38 -1.56
N VAL A 520 -2.40 10.20 -0.90
CA VAL A 520 -1.99 11.53 -1.37
C VAL A 520 -0.48 11.70 -1.33
N LYS A 521 0.05 12.56 -2.22
CA LYS A 521 1.46 12.94 -2.29
C LYS A 521 1.63 14.44 -2.03
N ALA A 522 2.53 14.79 -1.13
CA ALA A 522 3.05 16.15 -0.96
C ALA A 522 4.55 16.26 -1.26
N PHE A 523 5.09 17.48 -1.18
CA PHE A 523 6.53 17.74 -1.25
C PHE A 523 6.99 18.39 0.06
N GLN A 524 7.89 17.72 0.78
CA GLN A 524 8.36 18.18 2.09
C GLN A 524 9.71 18.89 2.00
N ASP A 525 10.63 18.40 1.18
CA ASP A 525 11.95 19.02 1.00
C ASP A 525 12.38 19.12 -0.47
N GLY A 526 13.59 19.65 -0.69
CA GLY A 526 14.21 19.75 -2.00
C GLY A 526 14.82 18.45 -2.51
N GLY A 527 15.59 18.52 -3.59
CA GLY A 527 16.22 17.37 -4.23
C GLY A 527 17.72 17.27 -3.94
N MET A 528 18.25 16.05 -3.89
CA MET A 528 19.70 15.83 -3.84
C MET A 528 20.41 16.31 -5.12
N LEU A 529 19.70 16.27 -6.25
CA LEU A 529 20.21 16.65 -7.58
C LEU A 529 20.38 18.16 -7.72
N THR A 530 19.67 18.92 -6.89
CA THR A 530 19.66 20.38 -6.86
C THR A 530 20.38 20.93 -5.62
N GLY A 531 20.94 20.05 -4.79
CA GLY A 531 21.63 20.46 -3.56
C GLY A 531 20.71 21.05 -2.52
N SER A 532 19.42 20.68 -2.49
CA SER A 532 18.40 21.33 -1.65
C SER A 532 17.62 20.37 -0.75
N ALA A 533 17.95 19.07 -0.74
CA ALA A 533 17.38 18.13 0.21
C ALA A 533 17.68 18.57 1.66
N TYR A 534 16.70 18.43 2.56
CA TYR A 534 16.82 18.93 3.93
C TYR A 534 17.54 17.94 4.84
N MET A 535 18.76 18.30 5.24
CA MET A 535 19.70 17.44 5.96
C MET A 535 19.82 17.87 7.43
N THR A 536 20.01 16.90 8.33
CA THR A 536 20.24 17.22 9.76
C THR A 536 21.61 17.88 9.97
N LYS A 537 22.60 17.50 9.17
CA LYS A 537 23.92 18.13 9.14
C LYS A 537 24.06 19.01 7.89
N PRO A 538 24.72 20.17 7.96
CA PRO A 538 24.92 21.03 6.80
C PRO A 538 25.51 20.30 5.58
N TRP A 539 25.17 20.81 4.40
CA TRP A 539 25.73 20.39 3.10
C TRP A 539 27.21 20.75 2.97
N GLY A 540 27.64 21.83 3.62
CA GLY A 540 28.94 22.46 3.39
C GLY A 540 28.94 23.34 2.14
N VAL A 541 30.09 23.96 1.86
CA VAL A 541 30.29 24.77 0.64
C VAL A 541 30.43 23.84 -0.55
N SER A 542 29.71 24.13 -1.63
CA SER A 542 29.75 23.35 -2.87
C SER A 542 29.76 24.25 -4.09
N LYS A 543 30.72 24.04 -4.98
CA LYS A 543 30.73 24.72 -6.28
C LYS A 543 29.65 24.20 -7.21
N ILE A 544 29.43 22.87 -7.23
CA ILE A 544 28.49 22.18 -8.13
C ILE A 544 27.06 22.65 -7.84
N TYR A 545 26.68 22.61 -6.56
CA TYR A 545 25.35 23.03 -6.11
C TYR A 545 25.27 24.54 -5.85
N SER A 546 26.41 25.24 -5.96
CA SER A 546 26.54 26.68 -5.69
C SER A 546 26.06 27.06 -4.29
N ILE A 547 26.43 26.24 -3.32
CA ILE A 547 26.18 26.47 -1.90
C ILE A 547 27.38 27.22 -1.35
N VAL A 548 27.18 28.45 -0.88
CA VAL A 548 28.24 29.31 -0.30
C VAL A 548 28.16 29.43 1.22
N ASP A 549 26.97 29.22 1.82
CA ASP A 549 26.84 29.18 3.29
C ASP A 549 27.24 27.79 3.81
N PRO A 550 28.34 27.67 4.59
CA PRO A 550 28.77 26.37 5.14
C PRO A 550 27.75 25.75 6.10
N ARG A 551 26.76 26.52 6.58
CA ARG A 551 25.69 26.05 7.48
C ARG A 551 24.41 25.66 6.75
N TYR A 552 24.36 25.80 5.43
CA TYR A 552 23.16 25.49 4.65
C TYR A 552 22.77 24.02 4.81
N GLN A 553 21.49 23.78 5.14
CA GLN A 553 20.94 22.44 5.42
C GLN A 553 19.94 21.97 4.37
N GLY A 554 19.70 22.71 3.29
CA GLY A 554 18.61 22.42 2.36
C GLY A 554 17.36 23.25 2.65
N VAL A 555 16.24 22.86 2.06
CA VAL A 555 14.94 23.54 2.20
C VAL A 555 13.88 22.60 2.75
N LEU A 556 13.09 23.09 3.70
CA LEU A 556 11.90 22.43 4.21
C LEU A 556 10.67 23.26 3.79
N PHE A 557 9.75 22.67 3.05
CA PHE A 557 8.58 23.36 2.49
C PHE A 557 7.36 23.34 3.40
N ILE A 558 7.29 22.39 4.32
CA ILE A 558 6.14 22.21 5.21
C ILE A 558 6.63 22.20 6.65
N GLU A 559 6.19 23.19 7.41
CA GLU A 559 6.43 23.26 8.86
C GLU A 559 5.78 22.08 9.59
N LYS A 560 6.43 21.60 10.66
CA LYS A 560 6.03 20.36 11.37
C LYS A 560 4.58 20.37 11.86
N ASP A 561 4.11 21.47 12.45
CA ASP A 561 2.74 21.57 12.96
C ASP A 561 1.69 21.50 11.83
N LYS A 562 1.99 22.15 10.70
CA LYS A 562 1.14 22.07 9.51
C LYS A 562 1.14 20.65 8.94
N LEU A 563 2.31 20.02 8.87
CA LEU A 563 2.45 18.64 8.41
C LEU A 563 1.66 17.67 9.29
N LEU A 564 1.72 17.82 10.62
CA LEU A 564 0.97 16.99 11.58
C LEU A 564 -0.53 17.01 11.30
N GLU A 565 -1.11 18.18 11.12
CA GLU A 565 -2.56 18.32 10.82
C GLU A 565 -2.93 17.69 9.48
N ILE A 566 -2.10 17.85 8.45
CA ILE A 566 -2.31 17.25 7.12
C ILE A 566 -2.26 15.72 7.21
N VAL A 567 -1.21 15.17 7.84
CA VAL A 567 -1.01 13.73 7.96
C VAL A 567 -2.12 13.10 8.80
N ARG A 568 -2.46 13.71 9.95
CA ARG A 568 -3.55 13.23 10.80
C ARG A 568 -4.88 13.17 10.03
N THR A 569 -5.22 14.23 9.30
CA THR A 569 -6.45 14.25 8.49
C THR A 569 -6.43 13.20 7.39
N THR A 570 -5.26 12.95 6.78
CA THR A 570 -5.10 11.92 5.75
C THR A 570 -5.31 10.52 6.31
N ILE A 571 -4.72 10.22 7.47
CA ILE A 571 -4.85 8.93 8.16
C ILE A 571 -6.30 8.73 8.64
N ASP A 572 -6.93 9.74 9.25
CA ASP A 572 -8.34 9.68 9.68
C ASP A 572 -9.30 9.45 8.50
N ALA A 573 -8.90 9.85 7.29
CA ALA A 573 -9.63 9.59 6.04
C ALA A 573 -9.32 8.22 5.41
N ASN A 574 -8.54 7.36 6.08
CA ASN A 574 -8.09 6.05 5.60
C ASN A 574 -7.33 6.13 4.26
N LEU A 575 -6.49 7.16 4.11
CA LEU A 575 -5.61 7.37 2.96
C LEU A 575 -4.14 7.18 3.38
N GLN A 576 -3.33 6.61 2.50
CA GLN A 576 -1.87 6.62 2.67
C GLN A 576 -1.34 8.04 2.45
N PHE A 577 -0.64 8.60 3.44
CA PHE A 577 0.16 9.80 3.22
C PHE A 577 1.55 9.42 2.73
N THR A 578 2.08 10.18 1.77
CA THR A 578 3.49 10.16 1.43
C THR A 578 3.96 11.54 1.02
N ALA A 579 5.23 11.84 1.23
CA ALA A 579 5.83 13.07 0.77
C ALA A 579 7.22 12.83 0.20
N HIS A 580 7.58 13.60 -0.83
CA HIS A 580 8.96 13.73 -1.30
C HIS A 580 9.82 14.14 -0.10
N SER A 581 10.67 13.21 0.36
CA SER A 581 11.54 13.35 1.52
C SER A 581 12.88 12.71 1.20
N VAL A 582 13.83 13.53 0.74
CA VAL A 582 15.13 13.04 0.28
C VAL A 582 16.13 13.06 1.43
N GLY A 583 16.28 14.20 2.10
CA GLY A 583 17.29 14.38 3.15
C GLY A 583 16.89 13.74 4.47
N ASP A 584 17.89 13.39 5.29
CA ASP A 584 17.67 12.72 6.58
C ASP A 584 16.88 13.59 7.57
N GLY A 585 16.97 14.92 7.44
CA GLY A 585 16.15 15.86 8.20
C GLY A 585 14.66 15.77 7.83
N ALA A 586 14.37 15.64 6.54
CA ALA A 586 13.00 15.50 6.03
C ALA A 586 12.41 14.13 6.43
N VAL A 587 13.17 13.06 6.24
CA VAL A 587 12.77 11.70 6.66
C VAL A 587 12.44 11.68 8.15
N ARG A 588 13.31 12.24 9.01
CA ARG A 588 13.07 12.33 10.44
C ARG A 588 11.84 13.17 10.78
N ASN A 589 11.64 14.31 10.14
CA ASN A 589 10.49 15.18 10.40
C ASN A 589 9.16 14.45 10.13
N LEU A 590 9.08 13.69 9.04
CA LEU A 590 7.89 12.93 8.69
C LEU A 590 7.69 11.71 9.62
N LEU A 591 8.77 11.02 10.00
CA LEU A 591 8.71 9.95 11.00
C LEU A 591 8.23 10.45 12.37
N ASP A 592 8.69 11.63 12.81
CA ASP A 592 8.22 12.25 14.06
C ASP A 592 6.71 12.52 14.04
N VAL A 593 6.17 12.93 12.89
CA VAL A 593 4.74 13.16 12.71
C VAL A 593 3.98 11.83 12.80
N TYR A 594 4.44 10.79 12.09
CA TYR A 594 3.83 9.46 12.17
C TYR A 594 3.86 8.90 13.59
N GLU A 595 5.02 8.97 14.26
CA GLU A 595 5.17 8.54 15.66
C GLU A 595 4.26 9.32 16.61
N THR A 596 4.07 10.62 16.38
CA THR A 596 3.17 11.45 17.19
C THR A 596 1.72 10.98 17.05
N ILE A 597 1.28 10.66 15.83
CA ILE A 597 -0.08 10.16 15.57
C ILE A 597 -0.25 8.72 16.06
N ALA A 598 0.79 7.89 15.98
CA ALA A 598 0.77 6.50 16.44
C ALA A 598 0.49 6.36 17.96
N LYS A 599 0.69 7.44 18.74
CA LYS A 599 0.39 7.45 20.18
C LYS A 599 -1.10 7.30 20.49
N ASP A 600 -1.97 7.72 19.57
CA ASP A 600 -3.42 7.73 19.78
C ASP A 600 -4.22 7.14 18.62
N ARG A 601 -3.56 6.60 17.59
CA ARG A 601 -4.17 5.94 16.41
C ARG A 601 -3.35 4.73 15.98
N GLU A 602 -4.01 3.69 15.46
CA GLU A 602 -3.34 2.66 14.67
C GLU A 602 -3.08 3.23 13.27
N ILE A 603 -1.82 3.26 12.83
CA ILE A 603 -1.42 3.83 11.54
C ILE A 603 -0.97 2.78 10.53
N GLN A 604 -0.63 1.57 10.99
CA GLN A 604 -0.08 0.50 10.15
C GLN A 604 -1.06 0.06 9.05
N SER A 605 -2.36 0.11 9.33
CA SER A 605 -3.43 -0.26 8.39
C SER A 605 -3.48 0.64 7.14
N VAL A 606 -2.99 1.87 7.23
CA VAL A 606 -2.87 2.82 6.10
C VAL A 606 -1.45 2.88 5.50
N ARG A 607 -0.56 1.98 5.94
CA ARG A 607 0.81 1.78 5.42
C ARG A 607 1.51 3.12 5.13
N PRO A 608 1.72 3.99 6.13
CA PRO A 608 2.23 5.34 5.92
C PRO A 608 3.54 5.25 5.16
N CYS A 609 3.75 6.16 4.21
CA CYS A 609 4.82 6.00 3.25
C CYS A 609 5.76 7.23 3.25
N ILE A 610 7.02 7.00 2.93
CA ILE A 610 8.01 8.04 2.65
C ILE A 610 8.51 7.85 1.22
N THR A 611 8.33 8.88 0.38
CA THR A 611 8.82 8.85 -1.00
C THR A 611 10.31 9.18 -1.02
N HIS A 612 11.08 8.42 -1.81
CA HIS A 612 12.53 8.51 -2.00
C HIS A 612 13.36 8.02 -0.82
N CYS A 613 13.14 8.60 0.37
CA CYS A 613 13.76 8.20 1.63
C CYS A 613 15.28 7.93 1.48
N ASN A 614 16.00 8.79 0.76
CA ASN A 614 17.34 8.43 0.29
C ASN A 614 18.37 8.46 1.42
N PHE A 615 18.34 9.49 2.25
CA PHE A 615 19.24 9.64 3.38
C PHE A 615 18.48 9.31 4.66
N MET A 616 19.05 8.40 5.45
CA MET A 616 18.48 7.95 6.71
C MET A 616 19.52 8.02 7.84
N SER A 617 19.14 7.51 9.00
CA SER A 617 20.05 7.05 10.03
C SER A 617 19.63 5.64 10.47
N GLU A 618 20.50 4.95 11.21
CA GLU A 618 20.19 3.67 11.84
C GLU A 618 18.87 3.70 12.62
N ASN A 619 18.68 4.76 13.40
CA ASN A 619 17.47 4.95 14.20
C ASN A 619 16.22 5.17 13.32
N ASP A 620 16.36 5.86 12.19
CA ASP A 620 15.23 6.09 11.28
C ASP A 620 14.81 4.77 10.60
N VAL A 621 15.77 3.88 10.26
CA VAL A 621 15.49 2.53 9.76
C VAL A 621 14.68 1.71 10.76
N GLN A 622 15.09 1.69 12.04
CA GLN A 622 14.36 0.96 13.08
C GLN A 622 12.96 1.54 13.32
N ARG A 623 12.84 2.87 13.39
CA ARG A 623 11.55 3.56 13.55
C ARG A 623 10.58 3.23 12.42
N MET A 624 11.07 3.12 11.18
CA MET A 624 10.24 2.71 10.06
C MET A 624 9.64 1.31 10.27
N ALA A 625 10.44 0.35 10.71
CA ALA A 625 9.95 -1.00 11.02
C ALA A 625 8.92 -0.98 12.16
N ASP A 626 9.24 -0.32 13.28
CA ASP A 626 8.38 -0.29 14.47
C ASP A 626 7.02 0.38 14.21
N LEU A 627 7.00 1.43 13.38
CA LEU A 627 5.79 2.18 13.03
C LEU A 627 5.02 1.59 11.85
N GLY A 628 5.58 0.58 11.15
CA GLY A 628 5.03 0.06 9.90
C GLY A 628 5.05 1.08 8.76
N VAL A 629 6.02 1.98 8.74
CA VAL A 629 6.22 2.98 7.69
C VAL A 629 6.99 2.34 6.54
N VAL A 630 6.43 2.45 5.34
CA VAL A 630 7.02 1.89 4.11
C VAL A 630 7.76 2.97 3.31
N ALA A 631 8.65 2.57 2.41
CA ALA A 631 9.31 3.50 1.48
C ALA A 631 9.32 3.00 0.04
N ASP A 632 9.13 3.93 -0.89
CA ASP A 632 9.55 3.73 -2.28
C ASP A 632 10.94 4.35 -2.48
N ILE A 633 11.88 3.57 -3.00
CA ILE A 633 13.29 3.96 -3.14
C ILE A 633 13.72 3.71 -4.59
N GLN A 634 14.45 4.66 -5.17
CA GLN A 634 14.85 4.63 -6.58
C GLN A 634 16.34 4.31 -6.76
N PRO A 635 16.72 3.06 -7.08
CA PRO A 635 18.13 2.68 -7.20
C PRO A 635 18.88 3.47 -8.28
N ALA A 636 18.20 3.92 -9.34
CA ALA A 636 18.79 4.69 -10.43
C ALA A 636 19.57 5.92 -9.95
N TRP A 637 19.18 6.52 -8.82
CA TRP A 637 19.87 7.69 -8.26
C TRP A 637 21.23 7.34 -7.65
N LEU A 638 21.39 6.14 -7.07
CA LEU A 638 22.71 5.65 -6.67
C LEU A 638 23.61 5.51 -7.90
N TYR A 639 23.08 4.90 -8.96
CA TYR A 639 23.84 4.69 -10.19
C TYR A 639 24.23 6.01 -10.87
N LEU A 640 23.31 6.97 -10.99
CA LEU A 640 23.55 8.18 -11.76
C LEU A 640 24.26 9.28 -10.96
N ASP A 641 24.02 9.35 -9.65
CA ASP A 641 24.40 10.51 -8.83
C ASP A 641 25.33 10.13 -7.65
N GLY A 642 25.50 8.84 -7.34
CA GLY A 642 26.33 8.36 -6.23
C GLY A 642 27.76 8.89 -6.26
N LYS A 643 28.35 9.07 -7.45
CA LYS A 643 29.67 9.71 -7.59
C LYS A 643 29.68 11.15 -7.12
N THR A 644 28.77 11.96 -7.63
CA THR A 644 28.67 13.38 -7.27
C THR A 644 28.39 13.54 -5.79
N LEU A 645 27.51 12.70 -5.22
CA LEU A 645 27.20 12.71 -3.79
C LEU A 645 28.39 12.30 -2.94
N ARG A 646 29.16 11.28 -3.34
CA ARG A 646 30.36 10.85 -2.62
C ARG A 646 31.41 11.96 -2.63
N ASP A 647 31.62 12.60 -3.78
CA ASP A 647 32.57 13.70 -3.89
C ASP A 647 32.14 14.91 -3.04
N GLN A 648 30.83 15.13 -2.84
CA GLN A 648 30.29 16.19 -1.99
C GLN A 648 30.35 15.86 -0.49
N PHE A 649 29.95 14.66 -0.09
CA PHE A 649 29.70 14.32 1.32
C PHE A 649 30.79 13.44 1.95
N GLY A 650 31.58 12.74 1.13
CA GLY A 650 32.49 11.68 1.57
C GLY A 650 31.77 10.37 1.92
N GLU A 651 32.53 9.28 1.99
CA GLU A 651 32.01 7.93 2.29
C GLU A 651 31.24 7.88 3.61
N GLU A 652 31.77 8.45 4.70
CA GLU A 652 31.15 8.34 6.02
C GLU A 652 29.74 8.94 6.08
N ARG A 653 29.52 10.09 5.43
CA ARG A 653 28.20 10.75 5.37
C ARG A 653 27.20 9.99 4.50
N LEU A 654 27.67 9.11 3.61
CA LEU A 654 26.82 8.29 2.74
C LEU A 654 26.51 6.91 3.31
N ARG A 655 26.97 6.56 4.52
CA ARG A 655 26.73 5.25 5.15
C ARG A 655 25.26 4.84 5.12
N TRP A 656 24.35 5.78 5.32
CA TRP A 656 22.90 5.55 5.36
C TRP A 656 22.19 6.09 4.11
N PHE A 657 22.90 6.12 2.97
CA PHE A 657 22.33 6.42 1.67
C PHE A 657 21.74 5.17 1.02
N GLN A 658 20.42 5.14 0.89
CA GLN A 658 19.61 3.99 0.46
C GLN A 658 20.05 2.69 1.17
N PRO A 659 19.89 2.59 2.51
CA PRO A 659 20.36 1.46 3.30
C PRO A 659 19.41 0.25 3.16
N LEU A 660 19.33 -0.29 1.94
CA LEU A 660 18.34 -1.29 1.55
C LEU A 660 18.45 -2.57 2.38
N LYS A 661 19.66 -3.09 2.60
CA LYS A 661 19.82 -4.33 3.37
C LYS A 661 19.40 -4.12 4.82
N SER A 662 19.80 -3.01 5.42
CA SER A 662 19.40 -2.65 6.78
C SER A 662 17.88 -2.53 6.94
N LEU A 663 17.17 -1.97 5.96
CA LEU A 663 15.69 -1.93 5.98
C LEU A 663 15.07 -3.33 5.98
N PHE A 664 15.56 -4.22 5.11
CA PHE A 664 15.10 -5.61 5.06
C PHE A 664 15.40 -6.36 6.37
N GLU A 665 16.58 -6.18 6.95
CA GLU A 665 16.98 -6.82 8.21
C GLU A 665 16.17 -6.32 9.42
N ALA A 666 15.82 -5.03 9.44
CA ALA A 666 14.95 -4.45 10.46
C ALA A 666 13.47 -4.88 10.34
N GLY A 667 13.08 -5.48 9.20
CA GLY A 667 11.68 -5.80 8.91
C GLY A 667 10.87 -4.63 8.35
N ALA A 668 11.52 -3.52 7.96
CA ALA A 668 10.87 -2.44 7.24
C ALA A 668 10.62 -2.83 5.78
N ILE A 669 9.51 -2.36 5.21
CA ILE A 669 9.16 -2.65 3.81
C ILE A 669 9.62 -1.50 2.93
N ALA A 670 10.63 -1.78 2.10
CA ALA A 670 11.08 -0.89 1.03
C ALA A 670 10.78 -1.51 -0.34
N GLY A 671 10.41 -0.67 -1.29
CA GLY A 671 10.01 -1.08 -2.63
C GLY A 671 10.71 -0.30 -3.73
N GLY A 672 11.00 -0.97 -4.84
CA GLY A 672 11.75 -0.41 -5.97
C GLY A 672 10.90 0.47 -6.85
N GLY A 673 11.32 1.73 -7.01
CA GLY A 673 10.72 2.67 -7.95
C GLY A 673 11.75 3.21 -8.94
N SER A 674 11.29 3.84 -10.01
CA SER A 674 12.17 4.53 -10.95
C SER A 674 12.16 6.04 -10.82
N ASP A 675 11.07 6.62 -10.31
CA ASP A 675 10.74 8.03 -10.50
C ASP A 675 10.76 8.42 -11.98
N HIS A 676 10.11 7.59 -12.81
CA HIS A 676 10.02 7.82 -14.24
C HIS A 676 9.18 9.06 -14.56
N MET A 677 9.87 10.11 -15.01
CA MET A 677 9.27 11.42 -15.26
C MET A 677 9.31 11.86 -16.73
N GLN A 678 10.15 11.24 -17.58
CA GLN A 678 10.45 11.74 -18.92
C GLN A 678 10.86 10.65 -19.91
N LYS A 679 10.40 10.83 -21.16
CA LYS A 679 10.70 10.01 -22.35
C LYS A 679 10.02 8.64 -22.33
N ILE A 680 9.87 8.02 -23.49
CA ILE A 680 9.49 6.61 -23.61
C ILE A 680 10.74 5.81 -24.01
N GLY A 681 10.97 4.70 -23.33
CA GLY A 681 12.12 3.82 -23.50
C GLY A 681 12.85 3.60 -22.18
N SER A 682 12.85 2.36 -21.69
CA SER A 682 13.27 2.00 -20.31
C SER A 682 14.65 2.44 -19.88
N LEU A 683 15.58 2.61 -20.83
CA LEU A 683 16.95 3.06 -20.57
C LEU A 683 17.24 4.49 -21.07
N ARG A 684 16.31 5.10 -21.82
CA ARG A 684 16.44 6.45 -22.39
C ARG A 684 15.97 7.54 -21.43
N SER A 685 15.09 7.20 -20.49
CA SER A 685 14.60 8.15 -19.49
C SER A 685 15.75 8.71 -18.66
N ILE A 686 15.62 9.99 -18.27
CA ILE A 686 16.54 10.66 -17.35
C ILE A 686 16.74 9.84 -16.06
N ASN A 687 15.66 9.23 -15.57
CA ASN A 687 15.65 8.19 -14.55
C ASN A 687 15.18 6.89 -15.21
N PRO A 688 16.10 5.97 -15.57
CA PRO A 688 15.74 4.70 -16.19
C PRO A 688 14.74 3.92 -15.34
N TYR A 689 13.70 3.37 -15.97
CA TYR A 689 12.67 2.56 -15.31
C TYR A 689 12.82 1.07 -15.56
N ASN A 690 13.89 0.64 -16.23
CA ASN A 690 14.16 -0.78 -16.41
C ASN A 690 14.37 -1.46 -15.03
N PRO A 691 13.48 -2.37 -14.60
CA PRO A 691 13.58 -2.94 -13.26
C PRO A 691 14.80 -3.84 -13.09
N PHE A 692 15.29 -4.47 -14.17
CA PHE A 692 16.48 -5.31 -14.10
C PHE A 692 17.76 -4.49 -13.89
N LEU A 693 17.85 -3.30 -14.49
CA LEU A 693 18.89 -2.34 -14.12
C LEU A 693 18.74 -1.96 -12.64
N GLY A 694 17.53 -1.68 -12.17
CA GLY A 694 17.25 -1.40 -10.76
C GLY A 694 17.69 -2.51 -9.81
N MET A 695 17.39 -3.77 -10.13
CA MET A 695 17.80 -4.96 -9.38
C MET A 695 19.32 -5.15 -9.39
N TRP A 696 19.98 -4.88 -10.52
CA TRP A 696 21.44 -4.90 -10.61
C TRP A 696 22.04 -3.84 -9.69
N ILE A 697 21.54 -2.59 -9.74
CA ILE A 697 22.03 -1.50 -8.90
C ILE A 697 21.88 -1.82 -7.41
N SER A 698 20.73 -2.35 -6.97
CA SER A 698 20.51 -2.67 -5.55
C SER A 698 21.41 -3.79 -5.02
N GLN A 699 22.00 -4.59 -5.91
CA GLN A 699 22.91 -5.68 -5.55
C GLN A 699 24.38 -5.29 -5.69
N VAL A 700 24.73 -4.58 -6.76
CA VAL A 700 26.12 -4.22 -7.07
C VAL A 700 26.52 -2.92 -6.39
N ARG A 701 25.60 -1.96 -6.30
CA ARG A 701 25.79 -0.63 -5.70
C ARG A 701 26.99 0.13 -6.26
N GLU A 702 27.24 0.00 -7.56
CA GLU A 702 28.34 0.70 -8.24
C GLU A 702 27.81 1.95 -8.96
N PRO A 703 28.20 3.16 -8.54
CA PRO A 703 27.85 4.38 -9.26
C PRO A 703 28.52 4.44 -10.64
N ARG A 704 27.81 4.96 -11.62
CA ARG A 704 28.35 5.24 -12.95
C ARG A 704 29.52 6.22 -12.86
N ARG A 705 30.58 5.97 -13.65
CA ARG A 705 31.80 6.80 -13.70
C ARG A 705 32.58 6.85 -12.37
N MET A 706 32.33 5.90 -11.48
CA MET A 706 33.12 5.67 -10.27
C MET A 706 33.73 4.27 -10.37
N GLU A 707 34.98 4.11 -9.92
CA GLU A 707 35.53 2.79 -9.64
C GLU A 707 35.13 2.37 -8.21
N GLY A 708 34.61 1.15 -8.07
CA GLY A 708 34.25 0.58 -6.77
C GLY A 708 32.78 0.78 -6.40
N LYS A 709 32.39 0.18 -5.28
CA LYS A 709 31.01 0.12 -4.79
C LYS A 709 30.78 1.13 -3.68
N LEU A 710 29.59 1.71 -3.63
CA LEU A 710 29.15 2.60 -2.57
C LEU A 710 28.38 1.80 -1.51
N HIS A 711 29.00 1.62 -0.34
CA HIS A 711 28.44 0.86 0.79
C HIS A 711 27.91 -0.54 0.37
N PRO A 712 28.77 -1.46 -0.10
CA PRO A 712 28.36 -2.80 -0.53
C PRO A 712 27.74 -3.64 0.60
N GLU A 713 27.93 -3.26 1.87
CA GLU A 713 27.21 -3.84 3.00
C GLU A 713 25.69 -3.68 2.90
N GLU A 714 25.20 -2.69 2.13
CA GLU A 714 23.78 -2.44 1.88
C GLU A 714 23.25 -3.15 0.60
N SER A 715 24.04 -4.06 0.03
CA SER A 715 23.63 -4.86 -1.13
C SER A 715 22.54 -5.87 -0.79
N LEU A 716 21.50 -5.91 -1.63
CA LEU A 716 20.45 -6.93 -1.53
C LEU A 716 20.92 -8.29 -2.06
N SER A 717 20.30 -9.37 -1.57
CA SER A 717 20.36 -10.68 -2.21
C SER A 717 19.50 -10.72 -3.48
N ARG A 718 19.63 -11.79 -4.27
CA ARG A 718 18.79 -12.02 -5.47
C ARG A 718 17.30 -12.07 -5.13
N GLU A 719 16.95 -12.79 -4.07
CA GLU A 719 15.57 -12.93 -3.62
C GLU A 719 15.02 -11.61 -3.09
N GLN A 720 15.83 -10.86 -2.32
CA GLN A 720 15.45 -9.54 -1.84
C GLN A 720 15.23 -8.55 -2.99
N ALA A 721 16.11 -8.54 -4.00
CA ALA A 721 15.95 -7.69 -5.18
C ALA A 721 14.69 -8.03 -5.99
N ILE A 722 14.32 -9.32 -6.06
CA ILE A 722 13.06 -9.75 -6.67
C ILE A 722 11.86 -9.27 -5.83
N ARG A 723 11.85 -9.47 -4.51
CA ARG A 723 10.79 -8.98 -3.60
C ARG A 723 10.63 -7.46 -3.67
N PHE A 724 11.75 -6.75 -3.75
CA PHE A 724 11.82 -5.29 -3.86
C PHE A 724 11.01 -4.75 -5.03
N TYR A 725 10.96 -5.46 -6.17
CA TYR A 725 10.16 -5.09 -7.36
C TYR A 725 8.86 -5.88 -7.54
N THR A 726 8.47 -6.72 -6.57
CA THR A 726 7.26 -7.56 -6.65
C THR A 726 6.43 -7.42 -5.36
N GLN A 727 6.55 -8.36 -4.43
CA GLN A 727 5.75 -8.43 -3.21
C GLN A 727 5.78 -7.15 -2.37
N ASN A 728 6.95 -6.54 -2.19
CA ASN A 728 7.06 -5.31 -1.38
C ASN A 728 6.32 -4.15 -2.04
N ASN A 729 6.42 -4.02 -3.35
CA ASN A 729 5.70 -3.00 -4.10
C ASN A 729 4.19 -3.25 -4.10
N ALA A 730 3.75 -4.51 -4.20
CA ALA A 730 2.35 -4.87 -4.07
C ALA A 730 1.81 -4.47 -2.68
N TYR A 731 2.59 -4.68 -1.62
CA TYR A 731 2.25 -4.23 -0.27
C TYR A 731 2.17 -2.70 -0.18
N ILE A 732 3.14 -1.98 -0.73
CA ILE A 732 3.14 -0.50 -0.70
C ILE A 732 1.88 0.09 -1.34
N VAL A 733 1.33 -0.57 -2.36
CA VAL A 733 0.15 -0.10 -3.12
C VAL A 733 -1.16 -0.83 -2.80
N PHE A 734 -1.21 -1.60 -1.71
CA PHE A 734 -2.41 -2.32 -1.24
C PHE A 734 -2.96 -3.37 -2.21
N LEU A 735 -2.06 -4.05 -2.94
CA LEU A 735 -2.39 -5.13 -3.87
C LEU A 735 -1.68 -6.46 -3.55
N ASP A 736 -1.01 -6.57 -2.41
CA ASP A 736 -0.29 -7.76 -1.93
C ASP A 736 -1.17 -9.00 -1.80
N GLU A 737 -2.46 -8.83 -1.51
CA GLU A 737 -3.44 -9.94 -1.49
C GLU A 737 -3.84 -10.41 -2.90
N GLN A 738 -3.54 -9.61 -3.94
CA GLN A 738 -3.98 -9.85 -5.31
C GLN A 738 -2.84 -10.19 -6.26
N ILE A 739 -1.65 -9.64 -6.06
CA ILE A 739 -0.48 -9.77 -6.95
C ILE A 739 0.82 -9.77 -6.12
N GLY A 740 1.97 -9.75 -6.80
CA GLY A 740 3.29 -9.65 -6.17
C GLY A 740 3.91 -11.00 -5.77
N SER A 741 3.13 -12.08 -5.83
CA SER A 741 3.57 -13.48 -5.72
C SER A 741 2.70 -14.37 -6.61
N LEU A 742 3.21 -15.55 -6.98
CA LEU A 742 2.51 -16.54 -7.81
C LEU A 742 1.81 -17.60 -6.94
N GLU A 743 0.98 -17.16 -6.01
CA GLU A 743 0.23 -18.06 -5.11
C GLU A 743 -1.16 -18.36 -5.69
N ALA A 744 -1.67 -19.58 -5.45
CA ALA A 744 -3.02 -19.95 -5.87
C ALA A 744 -4.05 -18.95 -5.32
N GLY A 745 -5.03 -18.59 -6.16
CA GLY A 745 -6.05 -17.58 -5.86
C GLY A 745 -5.66 -16.15 -6.27
N LYS A 746 -4.37 -15.80 -6.33
CA LYS A 746 -3.91 -14.48 -6.78
C LYS A 746 -4.10 -14.29 -8.29
N GLN A 747 -4.09 -13.05 -8.74
CA GLN A 747 -4.15 -12.71 -10.17
C GLN A 747 -2.88 -13.18 -10.88
N ALA A 748 -3.03 -13.71 -12.09
CA ALA A 748 -1.93 -14.17 -12.91
C ALA A 748 -1.21 -13.01 -13.62
N ASP A 749 -0.67 -12.11 -12.82
CA ASP A 749 0.26 -11.07 -13.23
C ASP A 749 1.68 -11.64 -13.14
N LEU A 750 2.23 -12.06 -14.29
CA LEU A 750 3.51 -12.78 -14.33
C LEU A 750 4.32 -12.43 -15.57
N ILE A 751 5.62 -12.64 -15.48
CA ILE A 751 6.55 -12.49 -16.60
C ILE A 751 7.37 -13.76 -16.80
N VAL A 752 7.84 -13.95 -18.04
CA VAL A 752 8.84 -14.94 -18.39
C VAL A 752 10.10 -14.21 -18.85
N VAL A 753 11.24 -14.54 -18.25
CA VAL A 753 12.52 -13.88 -18.48
C VAL A 753 13.46 -14.81 -19.24
N ASP A 754 14.28 -14.24 -20.11
CA ASP A 754 15.20 -14.96 -20.98
C ASP A 754 16.36 -15.68 -20.24
N ARG A 755 16.55 -15.39 -18.95
CA ARG A 755 17.60 -15.97 -18.11
C ARG A 755 17.14 -16.16 -16.66
N ASP A 756 17.81 -17.05 -15.95
CA ASP A 756 17.58 -17.30 -14.52
C ASP A 756 18.26 -16.22 -13.66
N LEU A 757 17.48 -15.22 -13.24
CA LEU A 757 17.97 -14.12 -12.41
C LEU A 757 18.56 -14.57 -11.07
N LEU A 758 18.22 -15.76 -10.58
CA LEU A 758 18.71 -16.27 -9.29
C LEU A 758 20.13 -16.82 -9.37
N THR A 759 20.58 -17.23 -10.57
CA THR A 759 21.85 -17.95 -10.73
C THR A 759 22.78 -17.37 -11.79
N CYS A 760 22.29 -16.52 -12.70
CA CYS A 760 23.14 -15.87 -13.69
C CYS A 760 24.21 -14.96 -13.03
N PRO A 761 25.34 -14.73 -13.72
CA PRO A 761 26.30 -13.70 -13.33
C PRO A 761 25.60 -12.38 -12.99
N VAL A 762 26.07 -11.70 -11.94
CA VAL A 762 25.36 -10.50 -11.44
C VAL A 762 25.23 -9.42 -12.51
N ASP A 763 26.29 -9.23 -13.30
CA ASP A 763 26.29 -8.23 -14.37
C ASP A 763 25.36 -8.57 -15.53
N ASP A 764 24.95 -9.82 -15.70
CA ASP A 764 23.98 -10.21 -16.72
C ASP A 764 22.54 -9.84 -16.31
N ILE A 765 22.28 -9.46 -15.06
CA ILE A 765 20.92 -9.09 -14.61
C ILE A 765 20.42 -7.88 -15.38
N LYS A 766 21.21 -6.80 -15.47
CA LYS A 766 20.78 -5.54 -16.11
C LYS A 766 20.43 -5.68 -17.59
N ASP A 767 20.91 -6.74 -18.23
CA ASP A 767 20.68 -7.05 -19.64
C ASP A 767 19.55 -8.07 -19.85
N ALA A 768 18.86 -8.49 -18.79
CA ALA A 768 17.74 -9.41 -18.85
C ALA A 768 16.60 -8.86 -19.71
N GLN A 769 15.96 -9.76 -20.47
CA GLN A 769 14.86 -9.42 -21.36
C GLN A 769 13.64 -10.26 -21.04
N VAL A 770 12.47 -9.63 -21.14
CA VAL A 770 11.20 -10.32 -20.96
C VAL A 770 10.79 -10.97 -22.28
N ASP A 771 10.48 -12.26 -22.22
CA ASP A 771 9.90 -13.00 -23.34
C ASP A 771 8.38 -12.79 -23.40
N TYR A 772 7.71 -12.82 -22.24
CA TYR A 772 6.27 -12.63 -22.12
C TYR A 772 5.90 -11.83 -20.87
N THR A 773 4.88 -10.99 -20.99
CA THR A 773 4.22 -10.33 -19.85
C THR A 773 2.74 -10.66 -19.90
N PHE A 774 2.20 -11.12 -18.77
CA PHE A 774 0.79 -11.43 -18.58
C PHE A 774 0.20 -10.52 -17.50
N LEU A 775 -1.01 -10.02 -17.77
CA LEU A 775 -1.83 -9.28 -16.82
C LEU A 775 -3.13 -10.05 -16.63
N GLY A 776 -3.37 -10.56 -15.41
CA GLY A 776 -4.52 -11.43 -15.13
C GLY A 776 -4.65 -12.56 -16.16
N GLY A 777 -3.56 -13.25 -16.47
CA GLY A 777 -3.54 -14.36 -17.44
C GLY A 777 -3.58 -13.97 -18.92
N LYS A 778 -3.90 -12.71 -19.26
CA LYS A 778 -3.89 -12.22 -20.63
C LYS A 778 -2.47 -11.78 -21.01
N ARG A 779 -1.93 -12.32 -22.11
CA ARG A 779 -0.65 -11.88 -22.67
C ARG A 779 -0.76 -10.44 -23.19
N VAL A 780 -0.06 -9.50 -22.55
CA VAL A 780 -0.01 -8.07 -22.93
C VAL A 780 1.28 -7.72 -23.67
N PHE A 781 2.31 -8.56 -23.57
CA PHE A 781 3.54 -8.42 -24.33
C PHE A 781 4.11 -9.80 -24.71
N ALA A 782 4.70 -9.87 -25.89
CA ALA A 782 5.52 -10.98 -26.35
C ALA A 782 6.70 -10.43 -27.15
N ARG A 783 7.91 -10.84 -26.80
CA ARG A 783 9.11 -10.47 -27.56
C ARG A 783 9.08 -11.15 -28.92
N ASN A 784 9.19 -10.39 -29.99
CA ASN A 784 9.45 -10.96 -31.32
C ASN A 784 10.81 -11.65 -31.27
N LYS A 785 10.82 -12.98 -31.32
CA LYS A 785 12.08 -13.72 -31.44
C LYS A 785 12.65 -13.46 -32.84
N PRO A 786 13.92 -13.06 -32.96
CA PRO A 786 14.58 -12.91 -34.25
C PRO A 786 14.62 -14.22 -35.03
#